data_AF-A0A9D6P2D3-F1
#
_entry.id   AF-A0A9D6P2D3-F1
#
_cell.length_a   1.000
_cell.length_b   1.000
_cell.length_c   1.000
_cell.angle_alpha   90.00
_cell.angle_beta   90.00
_cell.angle_gamma   90.00
#
_symmetry.space_group_name_H-M   'P 1'
#
loop_
_entity.id
_entity.type
_entity.pdbx_description
1 polymer ?
#
loop_
_entity_poly.entity_id
_entity_poly.type
_entity_poly.pdbx_seq_one_letter_code
_entity_poly.pdbx_strand_id
1 'polypeptide(L)'
;MREKGFAHIFLIILLLLGLVAGVYLVTSGNPLKLFSKAYEPKKLVQTLIFPASHKILVLAYLPLDPKDPTKLDSSITTTGDSLTAIRSWISQENQLAVNNLTEATRYHGYKIPAAPSAINYEIADSKEFLKAVPTKMVFEQKFSDYRKMLMEDINICDYVDDNGIKDVWIWSYQTTTAVRGVSEDLIEVEPDDDFSTAMQIPTLSNISGSLSSITDVDTFKITLPKNSSTLRVKIENNVDRHAEWLELYGFDQVRIKRVLAAGKGEQILGYENLSAGTYYIKISDAFSTYNSNNRYTLTVSSFDPNDPNDLSGNGILESNMSMGRISSAYWNYSNFGDISNDHYHQNDLPQCDKTYVVYNHNYGSHLGVSNILHIYGHQIESEMKFIDSDMWLNKFTIRTGSIKGCGDVHNPPNANGGYDYQNTTIVQSDCEDWNPNRSGRSEDIDCHTWVGPGGCTDTDGGLRYYIWWMQNIPGLNNGLIYQDQQMRNWWEFMNDWDVALSSGKSFLTVIPSPSPTPSPTPLIVQTPSPSPSAQPLSSLQVISLSAGNNFIGITLDKGTDYKAASFAQDLNSAQAGTVTQISKWINGAWQTHIVGFPANNFDIKPGEGYLVKSSRYAQINLSGNKANLPSLTIGPGFNSISLPEVPTLINTAEKLVTEMKNQGINITTLSRWKDGSWRSYIPGFPAGSFEIQEGVGYYLKNATNEYKTFAVPTSSSASQVSAQIVTPTSKPSPAPFSCTSCLADINKDKNVNMTDYSYFANCKRLGIKSNPICKNADLDKDGKVGNTSLKPQDDPELKCITSQMGKKC
;
A
#
# COMPACT_ATOMS: atom_id res chain seq x y z
N MET A 1 59.69 -52.46 -9.21
CA MET A 1 58.38 -52.97 -8.74
C MET A 1 57.78 -52.04 -7.69
N ARG A 2 57.67 -50.75 -8.00
CA ARG A 2 57.48 -49.67 -7.02
C ARG A 2 56.41 -48.67 -7.50
N GLU A 3 55.28 -49.17 -8.01
CA GLU A 3 54.19 -48.32 -8.53
C GLU A 3 52.77 -48.75 -8.12
N LYS A 4 52.57 -49.97 -7.58
CA LYS A 4 51.22 -50.43 -7.18
C LYS A 4 50.81 -50.07 -5.75
N GLY A 5 51.76 -49.66 -4.89
CA GLY A 5 51.50 -49.28 -3.50
C GLY A 5 51.00 -47.84 -3.32
N PHE A 6 51.45 -46.90 -4.16
CA PHE A 6 51.06 -45.49 -4.06
C PHE A 6 49.60 -45.26 -4.47
N ALA A 7 49.10 -45.96 -5.50
CA ALA A 7 47.73 -45.81 -5.96
C ALA A 7 46.69 -46.26 -4.90
N HIS A 8 47.00 -47.32 -4.13
CA HIS A 8 46.09 -47.81 -3.08
C HIS A 8 46.06 -46.88 -1.86
N ILE A 9 47.20 -46.31 -1.49
CA ILE A 9 47.27 -45.32 -0.40
C ILE A 9 46.54 -44.03 -0.81
N PHE A 10 46.69 -43.59 -2.06
CA PHE A 10 46.00 -42.40 -2.57
C PHE A 10 44.48 -42.59 -2.62
N LEU A 11 44.00 -43.79 -2.99
CA LEU A 11 42.59 -44.13 -2.98
C LEU A 11 42.00 -44.14 -1.56
N ILE A 12 42.75 -44.64 -0.59
CA ILE A 12 42.35 -44.67 0.83
C ILE A 12 42.34 -43.25 1.41
N ILE A 13 43.29 -42.39 1.06
CA ILE A 13 43.32 -40.99 1.48
C ILE A 13 42.16 -40.20 0.84
N LEU A 14 41.81 -40.46 -0.43
CA LEU A 14 40.64 -39.87 -1.08
C LEU A 14 39.32 -40.34 -0.45
N LEU A 15 39.23 -41.61 -0.06
CA LEU A 15 38.07 -42.15 0.66
C LEU A 15 37.96 -41.57 2.07
N LEU A 16 39.07 -41.38 2.79
CA LEU A 16 39.11 -40.72 4.09
C LEU A 16 38.79 -39.22 4.01
N LEU A 17 39.31 -38.51 3.00
CA LEU A 17 38.95 -37.11 2.74
C LEU A 17 37.48 -36.98 2.33
N GLY A 18 36.95 -37.94 1.56
CA GLY A 18 35.53 -38.02 1.23
C GLY A 18 34.64 -38.33 2.45
N LEU A 19 35.13 -39.14 3.40
CA LEU A 19 34.44 -39.41 4.67
C LEU A 19 34.50 -38.22 5.62
N VAL A 20 35.63 -37.50 5.69
CA VAL A 20 35.77 -36.27 6.49
C VAL A 20 34.96 -35.14 5.88
N ALA A 21 34.93 -34.99 4.55
CA ALA A 21 34.05 -34.06 3.86
C ALA A 21 32.57 -34.45 4.04
N GLY A 22 32.24 -35.74 3.96
CA GLY A 22 30.89 -36.26 4.19
C GLY A 22 30.41 -36.05 5.62
N VAL A 23 31.26 -36.27 6.62
CA VAL A 23 30.96 -35.99 8.03
C VAL A 23 30.86 -34.48 8.25
N TYR A 24 31.76 -33.66 7.68
CA TYR A 24 31.67 -32.20 7.76
C TYR A 24 30.38 -31.66 7.09
N LEU A 25 29.96 -32.21 5.95
CA LEU A 25 28.71 -31.89 5.27
C LEU A 25 27.47 -32.31 6.09
N VAL A 26 27.57 -33.39 6.88
CA VAL A 26 26.50 -33.89 7.75
C VAL A 26 26.48 -33.17 9.10
N THR A 27 27.59 -32.63 9.58
CA THR A 27 27.69 -31.95 10.89
C THR A 27 27.71 -30.42 10.81
N SER A 28 27.89 -29.80 9.64
CA SER A 28 27.90 -28.32 9.47
C SER A 28 26.60 -27.72 8.94
N GLY A 29 25.53 -28.50 8.80
CA GLY A 29 24.17 -27.95 8.69
C GLY A 29 23.83 -27.17 7.41
N ASN A 30 24.59 -27.29 6.31
CA ASN A 30 24.07 -26.95 4.98
C ASN A 30 25.01 -27.34 3.82
N PRO A 31 24.62 -28.29 2.96
CA PRO A 31 25.18 -28.30 1.61
C PRO A 31 24.19 -28.77 0.55
N LEU A 32 23.58 -27.82 -0.17
CA LEU A 32 23.27 -27.91 -1.61
C LEU A 32 22.80 -26.54 -2.13
N LYS A 33 23.67 -25.52 -2.02
CA LYS A 33 23.86 -24.54 -3.09
C LYS A 33 24.85 -25.17 -4.08
N LEU A 34 24.37 -26.00 -5.01
CA LEU A 34 25.19 -26.45 -6.16
C LEU A 34 24.35 -27.11 -7.25
N PHE A 35 23.14 -26.61 -7.50
CA PHE A 35 22.49 -26.67 -8.80
C PHE A 35 21.69 -25.39 -8.95
N SER A 36 22.04 -24.56 -9.94
CA SER A 36 21.23 -23.45 -10.41
C SER A 36 19.92 -24.02 -10.96
N LYS A 37 18.98 -24.31 -10.07
CA LYS A 37 17.58 -24.46 -10.44
C LYS A 37 17.10 -23.04 -10.69
N ALA A 38 16.80 -22.74 -11.94
CA ALA A 38 16.07 -21.54 -12.30
C ALA A 38 14.94 -21.37 -11.28
N TYR A 39 15.03 -20.29 -10.50
CA TYR A 39 13.91 -19.83 -9.69
C TYR A 39 12.83 -19.46 -10.70
N GLU A 40 11.91 -20.38 -10.98
CA GLU A 40 10.61 -19.97 -11.48
C GLU A 40 9.93 -19.29 -10.29
N PRO A 41 9.71 -17.96 -10.31
CA PRO A 41 8.86 -17.35 -9.32
C PRO A 41 7.52 -18.07 -9.44
N LYS A 42 7.06 -18.71 -8.36
CA LYS A 42 5.64 -18.98 -8.22
C LYS A 42 4.97 -17.62 -8.40
N LYS A 43 4.33 -17.40 -9.56
CA LYS A 43 3.46 -16.26 -9.79
C LYS A 43 2.46 -16.24 -8.65
N LEU A 44 2.67 -15.36 -7.68
CA LEU A 44 1.64 -14.86 -6.80
C LEU A 44 0.66 -14.12 -7.73
N VAL A 45 -0.29 -14.84 -8.31
CA VAL A 45 -1.43 -14.19 -8.98
C VAL A 45 -2.37 -13.74 -7.86
N GLN A 46 -1.95 -12.72 -7.13
CA GLN A 46 -2.81 -11.97 -6.22
C GLN A 46 -3.53 -10.94 -7.08
N THR A 47 -4.82 -11.17 -7.35
CA THR A 47 -5.63 -10.21 -8.11
C THR A 47 -5.75 -8.93 -7.30
N LEU A 48 -5.32 -7.79 -7.86
CA LEU A 48 -5.51 -6.47 -7.27
C LEU A 48 -7.01 -6.16 -7.18
N ILE A 49 -7.53 -6.05 -5.96
CA ILE A 49 -8.93 -5.71 -5.66
C ILE A 49 -8.98 -4.19 -5.49
N PHE A 50 -9.86 -3.50 -6.23
CA PHE A 50 -9.97 -2.04 -6.18
C PHE A 50 -11.34 -1.55 -5.65
N PRO A 51 -11.40 -0.46 -4.86
CA PRO A 51 -10.26 0.32 -4.36
C PRO A 51 -9.41 -0.54 -3.41
N ALA A 52 -8.10 -0.45 -3.57
CA ALA A 52 -7.19 -1.27 -2.77
C ALA A 52 -7.05 -0.65 -1.38
N SER A 53 -7.15 -1.47 -0.34
CA SER A 53 -6.89 -1.01 1.03
C SER A 53 -5.39 -0.74 1.18
N HIS A 54 -5.07 0.45 1.69
CA HIS A 54 -3.71 0.92 1.90
C HIS A 54 -3.57 1.40 3.34
N LYS A 55 -2.82 0.63 4.14
CA LYS A 55 -2.73 0.83 5.57
C LYS A 55 -1.53 1.68 5.96
N ILE A 56 -1.80 2.68 6.78
CA ILE A 56 -0.83 3.63 7.30
C ILE A 56 -0.59 3.37 8.79
N LEU A 57 0.68 3.39 9.21
CA LEU A 57 1.09 3.48 10.61
C LEU A 57 1.49 4.92 10.91
N VAL A 58 0.93 5.53 11.95
CA VAL A 58 1.31 6.88 12.38
C VAL A 58 2.22 6.81 13.60
N LEU A 59 3.36 7.49 13.56
CA LEU A 59 4.28 7.67 14.70
C LEU A 59 4.36 9.17 15.03
N ALA A 60 4.05 9.57 16.26
CA ALA A 60 4.12 10.96 16.69
C ALA A 60 5.13 11.15 17.82
N TYR A 61 6.15 11.98 17.59
CA TYR A 61 7.18 12.34 18.58
C TYR A 61 6.91 13.71 19.18
N LEU A 62 6.43 13.73 20.43
CA LEU A 62 5.90 14.92 21.11
C LEU A 62 6.69 15.18 22.41
N PRO A 63 7.90 15.75 22.33
CA PRO A 63 8.70 16.03 23.52
C PRO A 63 8.03 17.08 24.41
N LEU A 64 7.90 16.77 25.70
CA LEU A 64 7.24 17.64 26.67
C LEU A 64 8.20 18.69 27.24
N ASP A 65 7.70 19.90 27.49
CA ASP A 65 8.46 20.96 28.16
C ASP A 65 8.84 20.50 29.59
N PRO A 66 10.13 20.50 29.95
CA PRO A 66 10.58 20.10 31.30
C PRO A 66 10.00 20.95 32.43
N LYS A 67 9.55 22.18 32.14
CA LYS A 67 8.97 23.13 33.10
C LYS A 67 7.43 23.07 33.13
N ASP A 68 6.81 22.66 32.03
CA ASP A 68 5.35 22.52 31.90
C ASP A 68 4.99 21.28 31.06
N PRO A 69 4.92 20.08 31.67
CA PRO A 69 4.67 18.82 30.94
C PRO A 69 3.31 18.73 30.24
N THR A 70 2.47 19.76 30.32
CA THR A 70 1.21 19.85 29.56
C THR A 70 1.41 20.43 28.15
N LYS A 71 2.63 20.86 27.82
CA LYS A 71 3.00 21.49 26.55
C LYS A 71 4.21 20.81 25.91
N LEU A 72 4.38 21.08 24.62
CA LEU A 72 5.60 20.72 23.90
C LEU A 72 6.77 21.61 24.32
N ASP A 73 7.97 21.03 24.29
CA ASP A 73 9.22 21.76 24.55
C ASP A 73 9.57 22.69 23.40
N SER A 74 9.09 23.94 23.51
CA SER A 74 9.35 25.00 22.53
C SER A 74 10.82 25.27 22.25
N SER A 75 11.76 24.88 23.13
CA SER A 75 13.19 25.07 22.91
C SER A 75 13.77 24.16 21.83
N ILE A 76 13.10 23.05 21.53
CA ILE A 76 13.52 22.09 20.49
C ILE A 76 12.51 21.95 19.37
N THR A 77 11.21 22.14 19.63
CA THR A 77 10.15 21.99 18.64
C THR A 77 9.80 23.29 17.94
N THR A 78 10.28 24.44 18.44
CA THR A 78 9.89 25.81 18.05
C THR A 78 8.42 26.18 18.33
N THR A 79 7.62 25.27 18.88
CA THR A 79 6.24 25.50 19.32
C THR A 79 6.03 25.09 20.79
N GLY A 80 5.32 25.93 21.55
CA GLY A 80 4.90 25.65 22.93
C GLY A 80 3.45 25.18 23.05
N ASP A 81 2.89 24.61 21.97
CA ASP A 81 1.50 24.17 21.95
C ASP A 81 1.19 23.19 23.09
N SER A 82 -0.03 23.26 23.62
CA SER A 82 -0.48 22.26 24.58
C SER A 82 -0.55 20.88 23.93
N LEU A 83 -0.24 19.84 24.70
CA LEU A 83 -0.27 18.46 24.24
C LEU A 83 -1.66 18.07 23.69
N THR A 84 -2.74 18.61 24.27
CA THR A 84 -4.10 18.42 23.77
C THR A 84 -4.32 19.08 22.40
N ALA A 85 -3.82 20.31 22.22
CA ALA A 85 -3.97 21.04 20.97
C ALA A 85 -3.21 20.34 19.83
N ILE A 86 -1.95 19.94 20.04
CA ILE A 86 -1.16 19.28 19.00
C ILE A 86 -1.73 17.91 18.63
N ARG A 87 -2.21 17.11 19.60
CA ARG A 87 -2.91 15.84 19.32
C ARG A 87 -4.15 16.05 18.45
N SER A 88 -4.96 17.05 18.79
CA SER A 88 -6.15 17.39 18.01
C SER A 88 -5.80 17.82 16.59
N TRP A 89 -4.76 18.64 16.44
CA TRP A 89 -4.29 19.11 15.14
C TRP A 89 -3.75 17.96 14.28
N ILE A 90 -2.83 17.13 14.81
CA ILE A 90 -2.29 15.94 14.11
C ILE A 90 -3.44 15.01 13.67
N SER A 91 -4.41 14.74 14.56
CA SER A 91 -5.56 13.91 14.21
C SER A 91 -6.39 14.49 13.07
N GLN A 92 -6.54 15.81 13.01
CA GLN A 92 -7.27 16.49 11.95
C GLN A 92 -6.51 16.43 10.63
N GLU A 93 -5.21 16.75 10.63
CA GLU A 93 -4.37 16.68 9.43
C GLU A 93 -4.28 15.27 8.87
N ASN A 94 -4.15 14.26 9.73
CA ASN A 94 -4.18 12.85 9.34
C ASN A 94 -5.48 12.48 8.61
N GLN A 95 -6.63 12.90 9.13
CA GLN A 95 -7.92 12.62 8.50
C GLN A 95 -8.09 13.37 7.17
N LEU A 96 -7.64 14.62 7.10
CA LEU A 96 -7.63 15.40 5.87
C LEU A 96 -6.73 14.74 4.82
N ALA A 97 -5.54 14.29 5.20
CA ALA A 97 -4.61 13.60 4.31
C ALA A 97 -5.21 12.30 3.77
N VAL A 98 -5.75 11.43 4.62
CA VAL A 98 -6.43 10.19 4.20
C VAL A 98 -7.52 10.47 3.16
N ASN A 99 -8.36 11.48 3.41
CA ASN A 99 -9.45 11.84 2.52
C ASN A 99 -8.94 12.39 1.18
N ASN A 100 -7.98 13.32 1.21
CA ASN A 100 -7.47 13.97 0.01
C ASN A 100 -6.59 13.04 -0.83
N LEU A 101 -5.78 12.18 -0.22
CA LEU A 101 -5.01 11.15 -0.93
C LEU A 101 -5.94 10.12 -1.59
N THR A 102 -6.98 9.67 -0.89
CA THR A 102 -8.00 8.78 -1.47
C THR A 102 -8.70 9.44 -2.66
N GLU A 103 -9.11 10.71 -2.52
CA GLU A 103 -9.71 11.50 -3.60
C GLU A 103 -8.75 11.68 -4.79
N ALA A 104 -7.47 11.97 -4.53
CA ALA A 104 -6.46 12.20 -5.54
C ALA A 104 -6.24 10.98 -6.47
N THR A 105 -6.53 9.77 -6.01
CA THR A 105 -6.41 8.56 -6.85
C THR A 105 -7.62 8.25 -7.74
N ARG A 106 -8.63 9.13 -7.77
CA ARG A 106 -9.81 8.98 -8.62
C ARG A 106 -9.51 9.51 -10.01
N TYR A 107 -9.20 8.62 -10.95
CA TYR A 107 -8.87 9.03 -12.31
C TYR A 107 -10.00 9.88 -12.92
N HIS A 108 -9.68 11.13 -13.24
CA HIS A 108 -10.59 12.20 -13.66
C HIS A 108 -11.78 12.46 -12.71
N GLY A 109 -11.60 12.31 -11.39
CA GLY A 109 -12.66 12.51 -10.38
C GLY A 109 -13.33 13.88 -10.44
N TYR A 110 -12.56 14.92 -10.77
CA TYR A 110 -13.05 16.29 -10.98
C TYR A 110 -14.02 16.43 -12.18
N LYS A 111 -13.95 15.55 -13.18
CA LYS A 111 -14.89 15.47 -14.33
C LYS A 111 -15.97 14.41 -14.15
N ILE A 112 -15.62 13.33 -13.47
CA ILE A 112 -16.45 12.14 -13.31
C ILE A 112 -16.68 11.96 -11.81
N PRO A 113 -17.72 12.60 -11.23
CA PRO A 113 -17.99 12.51 -9.78
C PRO A 113 -18.27 11.09 -9.27
N ALA A 114 -18.46 10.12 -10.16
CA ALA A 114 -18.62 8.70 -9.86
C ALA A 114 -17.34 7.87 -10.06
N ALA A 115 -16.23 8.46 -10.50
CA ALA A 115 -14.97 7.76 -10.69
C ALA A 115 -14.54 7.11 -9.36
N PRO A 116 -14.24 5.80 -9.34
CA PRO A 116 -13.73 5.15 -8.14
C PRO A 116 -12.31 5.64 -7.84
N SER A 117 -11.94 5.65 -6.55
CA SER A 117 -10.53 5.79 -6.18
C SER A 117 -9.79 4.51 -6.52
N ALA A 118 -8.51 4.62 -6.89
CA ALA A 118 -7.66 3.46 -7.02
C ALA A 118 -7.21 2.95 -5.64
N ILE A 119 -6.96 3.85 -4.69
CA ILE A 119 -6.48 3.53 -3.35
C ILE A 119 -7.49 4.04 -2.32
N ASN A 120 -7.74 3.24 -1.29
CA ASN A 120 -8.44 3.66 -0.08
C ASN A 120 -7.45 3.64 1.09
N TYR A 121 -6.96 4.83 1.44
CA TYR A 121 -6.03 5.00 2.55
C TYR A 121 -6.77 4.85 3.89
N GLU A 122 -6.15 4.17 4.85
CA GLU A 122 -6.67 4.03 6.20
C GLU A 122 -5.56 4.01 7.23
N ILE A 123 -5.75 4.70 8.35
CA ILE A 123 -4.83 4.62 9.49
C ILE A 123 -5.15 3.34 10.25
N ALA A 124 -4.21 2.39 10.21
CA ALA A 124 -4.38 1.09 10.83
C ALA A 124 -3.96 1.08 12.31
N ASP A 125 -2.95 1.86 12.67
CA ASP A 125 -2.49 2.03 14.05
C ASP A 125 -1.76 3.38 14.20
N SER A 126 -1.70 3.88 15.44
CA SER A 126 -1.00 5.10 15.79
C SER A 126 -0.21 4.91 17.09
N LYS A 127 1.04 5.36 17.13
CA LYS A 127 1.91 5.36 18.30
C LYS A 127 2.37 6.75 18.64
N GLU A 128 2.32 7.06 19.93
CA GLU A 128 2.77 8.33 20.47
C GLU A 128 3.99 8.11 21.37
N PHE A 129 4.98 8.98 21.20
CA PHE A 129 6.21 9.00 21.97
C PHE A 129 6.37 10.37 22.61
N LEU A 130 6.26 10.44 23.93
CA LEU A 130 6.44 11.69 24.70
C LEU A 130 7.92 11.98 24.95
N LYS A 131 8.70 11.98 23.87
CA LYS A 131 10.16 12.18 23.88
C LYS A 131 10.61 12.83 22.58
N ALA A 132 11.85 13.32 22.61
CA ALA A 132 12.49 13.87 21.43
C ALA A 132 12.68 12.81 20.35
N VAL A 133 12.64 13.25 19.09
CA VAL A 133 12.94 12.40 17.94
C VAL A 133 14.39 11.87 18.04
N PRO A 134 14.65 10.56 17.86
CA PRO A 134 15.99 10.03 17.76
C PRO A 134 16.77 10.70 16.64
N THR A 135 18.05 11.03 16.88
CA THR A 135 18.87 11.73 15.90
C THR A 135 20.25 11.13 15.76
N LYS A 136 20.81 11.27 14.56
CA LYS A 136 22.16 10.90 14.16
C LYS A 136 22.89 12.15 13.65
N MET A 137 24.20 12.20 13.87
CA MET A 137 25.04 13.25 13.30
C MET A 137 25.62 12.73 11.99
N VAL A 138 25.39 13.46 10.90
CA VAL A 138 25.99 13.19 9.59
C VAL A 138 26.56 14.53 9.08
N PHE A 139 27.85 14.57 8.76
CA PHE A 139 28.53 15.81 8.33
C PHE A 139 28.21 17.03 9.23
N GLU A 140 28.28 16.85 10.56
CA GLU A 140 28.01 17.88 11.58
C GLU A 140 26.58 18.43 11.62
N GLN A 141 25.68 17.90 10.77
CA GLN A 141 24.25 18.18 10.81
C GLN A 141 23.50 17.07 11.55
N LYS A 142 22.46 17.48 12.26
CA LYS A 142 21.61 16.60 13.06
C LYS A 142 20.42 16.15 12.24
N PHE A 143 20.41 14.87 11.86
CA PHE A 143 19.34 14.24 11.11
C PHE A 143 18.50 13.32 11.99
N SER A 144 17.25 13.10 11.57
CA SER A 144 16.41 12.02 12.10
C SER A 144 17.10 10.67 11.94
N ASP A 145 17.10 9.86 13.00
CA ASP A 145 17.62 8.49 12.97
C ASP A 145 16.47 7.50 12.77
N TYR A 146 16.05 7.30 11.52
CA TYR A 146 14.94 6.40 11.18
C TYR A 146 15.19 4.97 11.64
N ARG A 147 16.45 4.48 11.66
CA ARG A 147 16.73 3.12 12.16
C ARG A 147 16.37 3.01 13.64
N LYS A 148 16.73 3.98 14.47
CA LYS A 148 16.33 3.96 15.89
C LYS A 148 14.83 4.05 16.06
N MET A 149 14.18 4.97 15.33
CA MET A 149 12.72 5.10 15.38
C MET A 149 12.01 3.81 14.98
N LEU A 150 12.48 3.13 13.94
CA LEU A 150 11.79 2.01 13.31
C LEU A 150 12.29 0.62 13.76
N MET A 151 13.33 0.55 14.60
CA MET A 151 13.84 -0.71 15.18
C MET A 151 13.87 -0.71 16.71
N GLU A 152 14.12 0.42 17.37
CA GLU A 152 14.20 0.50 18.83
C GLU A 152 12.85 0.91 19.45
N ASP A 153 12.19 1.92 18.87
CA ASP A 153 10.92 2.44 19.39
C ASP A 153 9.71 1.63 18.93
N ILE A 154 9.78 1.12 17.71
CA ILE A 154 8.90 0.08 17.17
C ILE A 154 9.75 -0.96 16.45
N ASN A 155 9.22 -2.15 16.22
CA ASN A 155 9.77 -3.08 15.24
C ASN A 155 8.94 -2.97 13.95
N ILE A 156 9.41 -2.16 12.99
CA ILE A 156 8.62 -1.84 11.80
C ILE A 156 8.28 -3.07 10.95
N CYS A 157 9.14 -4.09 10.93
CA CYS A 157 8.88 -5.27 10.11
C CYS A 157 7.69 -6.10 10.63
N ASP A 158 7.41 -6.12 11.94
CA ASP A 158 6.19 -6.75 12.47
C ASP A 158 4.93 -6.07 11.91
N TYR A 159 4.99 -4.75 11.69
CA TYR A 159 3.88 -4.00 11.10
C TYR A 159 3.75 -4.21 9.59
N VAL A 160 4.86 -4.14 8.88
CA VAL A 160 4.88 -4.23 7.41
C VAL A 160 4.62 -5.67 6.95
N ASP A 161 5.33 -6.64 7.53
CA ASP A 161 5.28 -8.04 7.11
C ASP A 161 4.02 -8.74 7.62
N ASP A 162 3.62 -8.53 8.89
CA ASP A 162 2.49 -9.26 9.49
C ASP A 162 1.16 -8.50 9.42
N ASN A 163 1.17 -7.17 9.57
CA ASN A 163 -0.05 -6.36 9.62
C ASN A 163 -0.42 -5.69 8.28
N GLY A 164 0.49 -5.73 7.31
CA GLY A 164 0.31 -5.19 5.96
C GLY A 164 0.33 -3.67 5.91
N ILE A 165 1.07 -3.02 6.80
CA ILE A 165 1.38 -1.59 6.69
C ILE A 165 2.19 -1.35 5.41
N LYS A 166 1.82 -0.30 4.68
CA LYS A 166 2.46 0.12 3.43
C LYS A 166 3.17 1.47 3.59
N ASP A 167 2.53 2.38 4.33
CA ASP A 167 3.06 3.71 4.61
C ASP A 167 3.26 3.94 6.11
N VAL A 168 4.30 4.67 6.47
CA VAL A 168 4.61 5.10 7.84
C VAL A 168 4.67 6.63 7.87
N TRP A 169 3.70 7.25 8.52
CA TRP A 169 3.67 8.69 8.73
C TRP A 169 4.35 9.04 10.03
N ILE A 170 5.44 9.79 9.96
CA ILE A 170 6.15 10.26 11.15
C ILE A 170 5.82 11.73 11.34
N TRP A 171 5.08 12.05 12.39
CA TRP A 171 4.96 13.40 12.89
C TRP A 171 6.13 13.69 13.81
N SER A 172 7.04 14.52 13.32
CA SER A 172 8.13 15.08 14.10
C SER A 172 8.11 16.59 14.01
N TYR A 173 9.11 17.20 14.62
CA TYR A 173 9.46 18.58 14.39
C TYR A 173 10.67 18.57 13.47
N GLN A 174 10.88 19.66 12.75
CA GLN A 174 12.20 19.89 12.19
C GLN A 174 13.20 19.77 13.35
N THR A 175 14.18 18.87 13.22
CA THR A 175 15.44 19.00 13.92
C THR A 175 16.20 20.17 13.30
N THR A 176 15.52 21.29 13.05
CA THR A 176 16.17 22.57 12.89
C THR A 176 16.53 23.06 14.31
N THR A 177 17.20 22.26 15.14
CA THR A 177 18.64 22.43 15.12
C THR A 177 19.36 21.98 13.82
N ALA A 178 19.09 22.69 12.72
CA ALA A 178 20.02 23.70 12.34
C ALA A 178 20.26 24.41 13.69
N VAL A 179 21.27 23.94 14.45
CA VAL A 179 22.32 24.89 14.78
C VAL A 179 22.36 25.62 13.49
N ARG A 180 21.77 26.83 13.53
CA ARG A 180 21.57 27.66 12.37
C ARG A 180 22.76 27.25 11.55
N GLY A 181 22.55 26.90 10.31
CA GLY A 181 23.62 27.29 9.46
C GLY A 181 23.89 28.82 9.76
N VAL A 182 24.47 29.28 10.89
CA VAL A 182 25.89 29.32 10.87
C VAL A 182 26.31 28.14 9.95
N SER A 183 26.38 28.31 8.60
CA SER A 183 27.23 29.35 8.03
C SER A 183 28.16 29.74 9.14
N GLU A 184 28.81 28.74 9.78
CA GLU A 184 29.77 29.03 10.82
C GLU A 184 30.59 29.96 10.00
N ASP A 185 30.51 31.23 10.36
CA ASP A 185 31.30 32.25 9.74
C ASP A 185 32.63 31.77 10.24
N LEU A 186 33.16 30.79 9.48
CA LEU A 186 34.19 29.90 9.90
C LEU A 186 35.33 30.85 9.72
N ILE A 187 35.81 31.34 10.83
CA ILE A 187 36.98 32.17 10.77
C ILE A 187 38.09 31.20 10.43
N GLU A 188 38.88 31.55 9.42
CA GLU A 188 40.13 30.85 9.13
C GLU A 188 40.90 30.55 10.43
N VAL A 189 41.56 29.39 10.49
CA VAL A 189 42.31 28.98 11.68
C VAL A 189 43.74 28.70 11.29
N GLU A 190 44.58 29.65 11.68
CA GLU A 190 46.02 29.61 11.50
C GLU A 190 46.70 28.61 12.44
N PRO A 191 47.78 27.91 12.00
CA PRO A 191 48.40 28.02 10.68
C PRO A 191 47.71 27.15 9.62
N ASP A 192 47.43 27.71 8.45
CA ASP A 192 46.87 26.99 7.28
C ASP A 192 47.61 27.26 5.95
N ASP A 193 48.86 27.72 6.06
CA ASP A 193 49.80 28.02 4.95
C ASP A 193 50.03 26.91 3.91
N ASP A 194 49.86 25.64 4.30
CA ASP A 194 50.27 24.47 3.51
C ASP A 194 49.21 23.36 3.48
N PHE A 195 49.27 22.49 2.46
CA PHE A 195 48.32 21.36 2.32
C PHE A 195 48.26 20.41 3.53
N SER A 196 49.34 20.32 4.31
CA SER A 196 49.41 19.47 5.50
C SER A 196 48.73 20.08 6.72
N THR A 197 48.62 21.41 6.76
CA THR A 197 47.97 22.18 7.84
C THR A 197 46.59 22.69 7.42
N ALA A 198 46.21 22.46 6.16
CA ALA A 198 44.98 22.94 5.58
C ALA A 198 43.74 22.71 6.46
N MET A 199 42.98 23.77 6.68
CA MET A 199 41.75 23.74 7.46
C MET A 199 40.71 22.87 6.75
N GLN A 200 40.27 21.81 7.40
CA GLN A 200 39.19 20.98 6.86
C GLN A 200 37.87 21.74 6.95
N ILE A 201 37.17 21.90 5.83
CA ILE A 201 35.89 22.62 5.75
C ILE A 201 34.82 21.76 5.06
N PRO A 202 33.54 21.85 5.49
CA PRO A 202 32.44 21.18 4.81
C PRO A 202 32.14 21.76 3.42
N THR A 203 31.57 20.94 2.53
CA THR A 203 30.88 21.43 1.32
C THR A 203 29.57 22.11 1.77
N LEU A 204 29.32 23.37 1.34
CA LEU A 204 28.26 24.31 1.77
C LEU A 204 28.62 25.25 2.94
N SER A 205 29.89 25.67 3.06
CA SER A 205 30.38 26.57 4.13
C SER A 205 30.59 28.01 3.65
N ASN A 206 30.45 28.99 4.55
CA ASN A 206 30.92 30.37 4.38
C ASN A 206 32.09 30.63 5.35
N ILE A 207 33.30 30.85 4.84
CA ILE A 207 34.50 31.06 5.64
C ILE A 207 34.85 32.53 5.56
N SER A 208 34.99 33.20 6.70
CA SER A 208 35.57 34.55 6.77
C SER A 208 37.07 34.43 6.96
N GLY A 209 37.85 35.07 6.10
CA GLY A 209 39.29 35.05 6.20
C GLY A 209 39.98 36.34 5.77
N SER A 210 41.28 36.35 5.96
CA SER A 210 42.21 37.39 5.61
C SER A 210 43.63 36.86 5.62
N LEU A 211 44.27 37.07 4.48
CA LEU A 211 45.72 37.13 4.46
C LEU A 211 46.20 38.19 5.48
N SER A 212 47.17 37.84 6.29
CA SER A 212 47.86 38.64 7.30
C SER A 212 49.14 39.30 6.75
N SER A 213 49.65 38.82 5.62
CA SER A 213 50.81 39.38 4.92
C SER A 213 50.85 38.99 3.43
N ILE A 214 51.83 39.51 2.68
CA ILE A 214 52.08 39.09 1.28
C ILE A 214 52.57 37.64 1.13
N THR A 215 53.05 37.02 2.21
CA THR A 215 53.53 35.63 2.22
C THR A 215 52.53 34.67 2.82
N ASP A 216 51.41 35.21 3.31
CA ASP A 216 50.35 34.41 3.91
C ASP A 216 49.59 33.62 2.85
N VAL A 217 49.15 32.43 3.22
CA VAL A 217 48.42 31.51 2.37
C VAL A 217 47.34 30.82 3.20
N ASP A 218 46.11 30.90 2.73
CA ASP A 218 45.02 30.18 3.40
C ASP A 218 44.69 28.93 2.58
N THR A 219 44.93 27.76 3.16
CA THR A 219 44.66 26.47 2.50
C THR A 219 43.52 25.75 3.19
N PHE A 220 42.49 25.41 2.42
CA PHE A 220 41.32 24.67 2.87
C PHE A 220 41.26 23.28 2.24
N LYS A 221 40.77 22.30 2.99
CA LYS A 221 40.61 20.91 2.55
C LYS A 221 39.13 20.53 2.52
N ILE A 222 38.67 20.01 1.39
CA ILE A 222 37.31 19.49 1.20
C ILE A 222 37.32 18.03 0.77
N THR A 223 36.22 17.31 1.02
CA THR A 223 36.03 15.94 0.52
C THR A 223 34.72 15.86 -0.25
N LEU A 224 34.82 15.50 -1.53
CA LEU A 224 33.66 15.27 -2.39
C LEU A 224 33.20 13.82 -2.25
N PRO A 225 31.92 13.57 -1.93
CA PRO A 225 31.42 12.22 -1.65
C PRO A 225 31.04 11.42 -2.91
N LYS A 226 30.86 12.09 -4.06
CA LYS A 226 30.32 11.50 -5.29
C LYS A 226 31.20 11.80 -6.50
N ASN A 227 31.19 10.89 -7.48
CA ASN A 227 31.80 11.12 -8.79
C ASN A 227 30.92 12.05 -9.62
N SER A 228 31.52 12.70 -10.62
CA SER A 228 30.87 13.66 -11.51
C SER A 228 30.32 14.93 -10.83
N SER A 229 30.83 15.28 -9.63
CA SER A 229 30.42 16.52 -8.95
C SER A 229 30.94 17.76 -9.67
N THR A 230 30.11 18.79 -9.75
CA THR A 230 30.53 20.16 -10.05
C THR A 230 30.82 20.87 -8.75
N LEU A 231 32.04 21.40 -8.62
CA LEU A 231 32.46 22.24 -7.51
C LEU A 231 32.39 23.70 -7.93
N ARG A 232 31.76 24.54 -7.09
CA ARG A 232 31.77 25.99 -7.19
C ARG A 232 32.39 26.57 -5.92
N VAL A 233 33.45 27.34 -6.10
CA VAL A 233 34.13 28.07 -5.04
C VAL A 233 33.99 29.55 -5.34
N LYS A 234 33.35 30.29 -4.44
CA LYS A 234 33.14 31.73 -4.53
C LYS A 234 34.02 32.43 -3.51
N ILE A 235 34.68 33.50 -3.90
CA ILE A 235 35.36 34.41 -2.98
C ILE A 235 34.80 35.82 -3.15
N GLU A 236 34.50 36.50 -2.06
CA GLU A 236 33.98 37.87 -2.06
C GLU A 236 34.86 38.78 -1.22
N ASN A 237 35.42 39.82 -1.84
CA ASN A 237 36.32 40.78 -1.20
C ASN A 237 35.62 42.08 -0.83
N ASN A 238 36.06 42.69 0.28
CA ASN A 238 35.44 43.91 0.79
C ASN A 238 36.15 45.22 0.39
N VAL A 239 37.34 45.19 -0.24
CA VAL A 239 38.12 46.38 -0.65
C VAL A 239 38.46 46.45 -2.15
N ASP A 240 38.53 47.66 -2.71
CA ASP A 240 38.73 47.89 -4.15
C ASP A 240 40.19 47.77 -4.64
N ARG A 241 41.19 47.85 -3.76
CA ARG A 241 42.62 47.82 -4.11
C ARG A 241 43.29 46.61 -3.48
N HIS A 242 43.04 45.45 -4.06
CA HIS A 242 43.57 44.16 -3.65
C HIS A 242 43.44 43.16 -4.79
N ALA A 243 44.30 42.14 -4.82
CA ALA A 243 44.14 40.98 -5.68
C ALA A 243 44.74 39.73 -5.02
N GLU A 244 44.07 38.60 -5.21
CA GLU A 244 44.49 37.29 -4.70
C GLU A 244 44.20 36.19 -5.72
N TRP A 245 44.94 35.09 -5.61
CA TRP A 245 44.70 33.88 -6.37
C TRP A 245 43.77 32.96 -5.61
N LEU A 246 42.68 32.54 -6.25
CA LEU A 246 41.85 31.44 -5.80
C LEU A 246 42.20 30.19 -6.64
N GLU A 247 42.78 29.18 -6.00
CA GLU A 247 43.29 27.97 -6.65
C GLU A 247 42.59 26.70 -6.15
N LEU A 248 42.40 25.73 -7.04
CA LEU A 248 41.87 24.39 -6.73
C LEU A 248 42.94 23.35 -7.06
N TYR A 249 43.17 22.42 -6.15
CA TYR A 249 44.13 21.31 -6.25
C TYR A 249 43.45 19.96 -5.98
N GLY A 250 43.95 18.91 -6.62
CA GLY A 250 43.54 17.52 -6.35
C GLY A 250 44.19 16.94 -5.08
N PHE A 251 43.80 15.72 -4.69
CA PHE A 251 44.39 15.02 -3.54
C PHE A 251 45.91 14.83 -3.67
N ASP A 252 46.40 14.78 -4.91
CA ASP A 252 47.80 14.65 -5.29
C ASP A 252 48.57 15.97 -5.22
N GLN A 253 47.92 17.05 -4.75
CA GLN A 253 48.45 18.41 -4.68
C GLN A 253 48.86 18.98 -6.04
N VAL A 254 48.30 18.44 -7.13
CA VAL A 254 48.43 19.00 -8.47
C VAL A 254 47.33 20.03 -8.68
N ARG A 255 47.71 21.22 -9.16
CA ARG A 255 46.76 22.31 -9.41
C ARG A 255 45.84 21.96 -10.57
N ILE A 256 44.54 21.97 -10.30
CA ILE A 256 43.47 21.73 -11.27
C ILE A 256 43.07 23.03 -11.96
N LYS A 257 42.83 24.10 -11.20
CA LYS A 257 42.36 25.38 -11.73
C LYS A 257 42.80 26.56 -10.86
N ARG A 258 42.87 27.75 -11.47
CA ARG A 258 43.14 29.02 -10.80
C ARG A 258 42.33 30.14 -11.42
N VAL A 259 41.85 31.08 -10.60
CA VAL A 259 41.25 32.35 -11.02
C VAL A 259 41.86 33.51 -10.23
N LEU A 260 41.93 34.69 -10.85
CA LEU A 260 42.34 35.92 -10.18
C LEU A 260 41.11 36.58 -9.56
N ALA A 261 41.14 36.87 -8.27
CA ALA A 261 40.12 37.67 -7.61
C ALA A 261 40.69 39.07 -7.30
N ALA A 262 40.20 40.10 -8.01
CA ALA A 262 40.75 41.45 -7.91
C ALA A 262 39.67 42.49 -7.63
N GLY A 263 39.98 43.43 -6.74
CA GLY A 263 39.08 44.48 -6.29
C GLY A 263 37.92 43.96 -5.43
N LYS A 264 36.97 44.85 -5.14
CA LYS A 264 35.80 44.56 -4.33
C LYS A 264 34.77 43.78 -5.15
N GLY A 265 34.16 42.78 -4.53
CA GLY A 265 33.07 42.00 -5.13
C GLY A 265 33.41 40.52 -5.28
N GLU A 266 32.54 39.84 -6.02
CA GLU A 266 32.47 38.38 -6.11
C GLU A 266 33.30 37.82 -7.28
N GLN A 267 33.98 36.70 -7.02
CA GLN A 267 34.70 35.92 -8.02
C GLN A 267 34.45 34.43 -7.82
N ILE A 268 34.35 33.69 -8.93
CA ILE A 268 33.91 32.28 -8.92
C ILE A 268 34.92 31.39 -9.65
N LEU A 269 35.34 30.31 -9.00
CA LEU A 269 36.02 29.17 -9.59
C LEU A 269 35.04 27.99 -9.66
N GLY A 270 34.53 27.70 -10.85
CA GLY A 270 33.74 26.49 -11.14
C GLY A 270 34.56 25.40 -11.80
N TYR A 271 34.36 24.13 -11.43
CA TYR A 271 34.96 22.97 -12.10
C TYR A 271 33.99 21.79 -12.08
N GLU A 272 33.83 21.10 -13.22
CA GLU A 272 32.83 20.04 -13.42
C GLU A 272 33.49 18.65 -13.49
N ASN A 273 32.70 17.60 -13.33
CA ASN A 273 33.12 16.20 -13.48
C ASN A 273 34.23 15.75 -12.53
N LEU A 274 34.26 16.27 -11.30
CA LEU A 274 35.19 15.82 -10.28
C LEU A 274 34.82 14.42 -9.76
N SER A 275 35.82 13.59 -9.54
CA SER A 275 35.63 12.29 -8.89
C SER A 275 35.43 12.47 -7.39
N ALA A 276 34.81 11.50 -6.73
CA ALA A 276 34.76 11.43 -5.28
C ALA A 276 36.19 11.40 -4.74
N GLY A 277 36.49 12.21 -3.73
CA GLY A 277 37.83 12.31 -3.19
C GLY A 277 38.14 13.65 -2.53
N THR A 278 39.37 13.77 -2.05
CA THR A 278 39.86 14.98 -1.38
C THR A 278 40.34 16.01 -2.39
N TYR A 279 40.01 17.27 -2.14
CA TYR A 279 40.48 18.43 -2.90
C TYR A 279 40.93 19.53 -1.94
N TYR A 280 41.75 20.44 -2.45
CA TYR A 280 42.24 21.58 -1.68
C TYR A 280 41.96 22.90 -2.40
N ILE A 281 41.56 23.91 -1.64
CA ILE A 281 41.39 25.28 -2.10
C ILE A 281 42.52 26.09 -1.48
N LYS A 282 43.21 26.90 -2.27
CA LYS A 282 44.32 27.74 -1.79
C LYS A 282 44.07 29.19 -2.18
N ILE A 283 44.17 30.09 -1.21
CA ILE A 283 44.10 31.54 -1.38
C ILE A 283 45.48 32.12 -1.09
N SER A 284 45.96 33.04 -1.93
CA SER A 284 47.27 33.68 -1.71
C SER A 284 47.32 35.03 -2.39
N ASP A 285 48.13 35.94 -1.89
CA ASP A 285 48.29 37.28 -2.49
C ASP A 285 48.71 37.19 -3.97
N ALA A 286 48.06 38.01 -4.80
CA ALA A 286 48.43 38.19 -6.19
C ALA A 286 49.18 39.52 -6.35
N PHE A 287 50.36 39.44 -6.97
CA PHE A 287 51.14 40.60 -7.40
C PHE A 287 51.60 41.55 -6.28
N SER A 288 51.73 41.08 -5.04
CA SER A 288 52.12 41.91 -3.88
C SER A 288 51.13 43.05 -3.63
N THR A 289 49.82 42.77 -3.79
CA THR A 289 48.74 43.76 -3.64
C THR A 289 47.98 43.62 -2.32
N TYR A 290 48.57 42.90 -1.37
CA TYR A 290 48.12 42.70 -0.02
C TYR A 290 47.57 43.98 0.60
N ASN A 291 46.39 43.84 1.20
CA ASN A 291 45.72 44.92 1.90
C ASN A 291 45.26 44.39 3.25
N SER A 292 45.83 44.92 4.32
CA SER A 292 45.54 44.47 5.69
C SER A 292 44.08 44.67 6.13
N ASN A 293 43.33 45.50 5.40
CA ASN A 293 41.91 45.71 5.63
C ASN A 293 41.01 44.80 4.79
N ASN A 294 41.57 44.04 3.83
CA ASN A 294 40.77 43.08 3.09
C ASN A 294 40.30 41.96 4.03
N ARG A 295 39.03 41.65 3.95
CA ARG A 295 38.42 40.46 4.52
C ARG A 295 37.67 39.80 3.38
N TYR A 296 37.95 38.53 3.15
CA TYR A 296 37.24 37.75 2.15
C TYR A 296 36.20 36.85 2.81
N THR A 297 35.14 36.56 2.06
CA THR A 297 34.21 35.48 2.38
C THR A 297 34.34 34.39 1.31
N LEU A 298 34.76 33.19 1.69
CA LEU A 298 34.86 32.02 0.83
C LEU A 298 33.60 31.16 0.98
N THR A 299 32.85 30.95 -0.10
CA THR A 299 31.71 30.02 -0.14
C THR A 299 32.06 28.81 -1.01
N VAL A 300 31.90 27.60 -0.48
CA VAL A 300 32.14 26.36 -1.24
C VAL A 300 30.85 25.59 -1.41
N SER A 301 30.45 25.25 -2.64
CA SER A 301 29.30 24.37 -2.91
C SER A 301 29.65 23.30 -3.94
N SER A 302 29.00 22.13 -3.83
CA SER A 302 29.13 21.06 -4.82
C SER A 302 27.77 20.53 -5.23
N PHE A 303 27.54 20.34 -6.52
CA PHE A 303 26.24 19.94 -7.08
C PHE A 303 26.40 19.06 -8.33
N ASP A 304 25.38 18.27 -8.66
CA ASP A 304 25.36 17.50 -9.93
C ASP A 304 24.77 18.39 -11.03
N PRO A 305 25.51 18.72 -12.10
CA PRO A 305 25.01 19.56 -13.18
C PRO A 305 23.89 18.92 -14.01
N ASN A 306 23.62 17.62 -13.83
CA ASN A 306 22.48 16.93 -14.45
C ASN A 306 21.21 16.97 -13.57
N ASP A 307 21.25 17.62 -12.41
CA ASP A 307 20.13 17.76 -11.49
C ASP A 307 19.70 19.23 -11.35
N PRO A 308 18.57 19.65 -11.96
CA PRO A 308 18.13 21.04 -11.98
C PRO A 308 17.51 21.57 -10.67
N ASN A 309 17.48 20.81 -9.57
CA ASN A 309 16.80 21.22 -8.32
C ASN A 309 17.72 21.46 -7.10
N ASP A 310 19.02 21.67 -7.31
CA ASP A 310 19.95 22.03 -6.23
C ASP A 310 19.84 23.51 -5.79
N LEU A 311 18.72 23.89 -5.14
CA LEU A 311 18.59 25.17 -4.41
C LEU A 311 17.60 25.05 -3.25
N SER A 312 18.07 24.69 -2.05
CA SER A 312 17.76 25.33 -0.74
C SER A 312 17.94 24.37 0.43
N GLY A 313 18.95 24.65 1.27
CA GLY A 313 19.21 23.97 2.54
C GLY A 313 18.21 24.34 3.63
N ASN A 314 16.96 23.88 3.50
CA ASN A 314 16.06 23.63 4.61
C ASN A 314 15.81 22.12 4.62
N GLY A 315 16.13 21.44 5.74
CA GLY A 315 15.98 19.99 5.87
C GLY A 315 14.67 19.52 5.25
N ILE A 316 14.81 18.80 4.12
CA ILE A 316 13.71 18.50 3.23
C ILE A 316 12.73 17.61 4.00
N LEU A 317 11.45 17.96 3.93
CA LEU A 317 10.37 17.07 4.29
C LEU A 317 10.41 15.88 3.33
N GLU A 318 10.96 14.77 3.83
CA GLU A 318 11.39 13.62 3.05
C GLU A 318 10.29 12.56 2.94
N SER A 319 10.28 11.89 1.79
CA SER A 319 9.72 10.55 1.62
C SER A 319 10.86 9.58 1.27
N ASN A 320 10.90 8.46 1.96
CA ASN A 320 11.96 7.46 1.81
C ASN A 320 11.34 6.07 1.75
N MET A 321 11.76 5.25 0.81
CA MET A 321 11.13 3.95 0.55
C MET A 321 12.14 2.83 0.66
N SER A 322 11.84 1.84 1.50
CA SER A 322 12.60 0.60 1.57
C SER A 322 11.90 -0.48 0.74
N MET A 323 12.51 -0.88 -0.39
CA MET A 323 11.98 -1.97 -1.21
C MET A 323 12.19 -3.31 -0.50
N GLY A 324 11.14 -4.09 -0.30
CA GLY A 324 11.17 -5.39 0.39
C GLY A 324 12.10 -6.43 -0.23
N ARG A 325 12.55 -7.40 0.57
CA ARG A 325 13.39 -8.53 0.11
C ARG A 325 12.71 -9.38 -0.97
N ILE A 326 11.38 -9.43 -0.98
CA ILE A 326 10.60 -10.13 -2.02
C ILE A 326 10.84 -9.50 -3.40
N SER A 327 11.07 -8.18 -3.45
CA SER A 327 11.37 -7.42 -4.67
C SER A 327 12.86 -7.23 -4.92
N SER A 328 13.73 -7.99 -4.24
CA SER A 328 15.20 -7.86 -4.35
C SER A 328 15.76 -8.03 -5.76
N ALA A 329 15.04 -8.75 -6.64
CA ALA A 329 15.40 -8.86 -8.04
C ALA A 329 15.32 -7.53 -8.81
N TYR A 330 14.61 -6.53 -8.27
CA TYR A 330 14.42 -5.21 -8.86
C TYR A 330 15.15 -4.10 -8.10
N TRP A 331 15.95 -4.42 -7.07
CA TRP A 331 16.67 -3.40 -6.31
C TRP A 331 17.60 -2.58 -7.20
N ASN A 332 17.64 -1.27 -6.96
CA ASN A 332 18.51 -0.31 -7.65
C ASN A 332 19.94 -0.30 -7.10
N TYR A 333 20.18 -0.88 -5.93
CA TYR A 333 21.52 -1.11 -5.39
C TYR A 333 21.78 -2.61 -5.21
N SER A 334 23.06 -2.98 -5.19
CA SER A 334 23.48 -4.38 -5.17
C SER A 334 23.07 -5.15 -3.91
N ASN A 335 22.74 -4.44 -2.83
CA ASN A 335 22.54 -5.00 -1.48
C ASN A 335 21.31 -4.46 -0.75
N PHE A 336 20.58 -3.51 -1.34
CA PHE A 336 19.33 -2.94 -0.80
C PHE A 336 18.55 -2.27 -1.94
N GLY A 337 17.26 -2.02 -1.73
CA GLY A 337 16.46 -1.19 -2.66
C GLY A 337 15.91 0.03 -1.95
N ASP A 338 16.09 1.19 -2.58
CA ASP A 338 15.84 2.50 -1.98
C ASP A 338 15.32 3.47 -3.04
N ILE A 339 14.07 3.92 -2.94
CA ILE A 339 13.45 4.82 -3.91
C ILE A 339 12.96 6.06 -3.15
N SER A 340 13.91 6.94 -2.86
CA SER A 340 13.69 8.06 -1.95
C SER A 340 13.76 9.39 -2.68
N ASN A 341 12.95 10.35 -2.23
CA ASN A 341 13.05 11.73 -2.69
C ASN A 341 14.23 12.48 -2.04
N ASP A 342 14.85 11.88 -1.02
CA ASP A 342 16.07 12.35 -0.39
C ASP A 342 17.27 11.56 -0.95
N HIS A 343 18.08 12.24 -1.75
CA HIS A 343 19.25 11.67 -2.40
C HIS A 343 20.51 11.61 -1.50
N TYR A 344 20.40 12.07 -0.25
CA TYR A 344 21.47 12.08 0.76
C TYR A 344 21.44 10.82 1.64
N HIS A 345 20.26 10.26 1.90
CA HIS A 345 20.07 9.15 2.82
C HIS A 345 19.64 7.86 2.11
N GLN A 346 20.63 7.09 1.67
CA GLN A 346 20.41 5.75 1.10
C GLN A 346 20.60 4.67 2.17
N ASN A 347 19.75 3.64 2.18
CA ASN A 347 19.85 2.47 3.07
C ASN A 347 19.79 2.81 4.57
N ASP A 348 19.06 3.85 4.94
CA ASP A 348 18.89 4.23 6.34
C ASP A 348 17.53 3.85 6.93
N LEU A 349 16.69 3.18 6.13
CA LEU A 349 15.51 2.46 6.61
C LEU A 349 15.82 0.98 6.91
N PRO A 350 15.15 0.37 7.90
CA PRO A 350 15.18 -1.07 8.10
C PRO A 350 14.66 -1.86 6.89
N GLN A 351 15.37 -2.92 6.51
CA GLN A 351 14.98 -3.75 5.37
C GLN A 351 14.05 -4.89 5.81
N CYS A 352 12.75 -4.80 5.49
CA CYS A 352 11.74 -5.83 5.75
C CYS A 352 11.52 -6.77 4.55
N ASP A 353 10.70 -7.82 4.70
CA ASP A 353 10.40 -8.74 3.58
C ASP A 353 9.52 -8.07 2.52
N LYS A 354 8.54 -7.26 2.95
CA LYS A 354 7.69 -6.42 2.09
C LYS A 354 8.17 -4.97 2.06
N THR A 355 7.81 -4.28 0.98
CA THR A 355 8.09 -2.87 0.73
C THR A 355 7.24 -1.96 1.61
N TYR A 356 7.81 -0.85 2.07
CA TYR A 356 7.10 0.24 2.72
C TYR A 356 7.75 1.60 2.47
N VAL A 357 6.97 2.68 2.63
CA VAL A 357 7.41 4.07 2.49
C VAL A 357 7.27 4.81 3.82
N VAL A 358 8.26 5.62 4.17
CA VAL A 358 8.25 6.56 5.29
C VAL A 358 8.00 7.95 4.75
N TYR A 359 7.04 8.64 5.34
CA TYR A 359 6.74 10.05 5.10
C TYR A 359 7.00 10.83 6.38
N ASN A 360 7.91 11.79 6.32
CA ASN A 360 8.22 12.64 7.46
C ASN A 360 7.46 13.96 7.39
N HIS A 361 6.66 14.25 8.41
CA HIS A 361 5.81 15.42 8.52
C HIS A 361 6.22 16.26 9.72
N ASN A 362 6.48 17.54 9.45
CA ASN A 362 6.73 18.52 10.52
C ASN A 362 5.40 19.05 11.06
N TYR A 363 5.20 19.01 12.37
CA TYR A 363 4.02 19.61 12.97
C TYR A 363 4.14 21.14 13.14
N GLY A 364 3.05 21.86 12.85
CA GLY A 364 2.98 23.31 12.93
C GLY A 364 1.82 23.85 12.11
N SER A 365 1.12 24.88 12.60
CA SER A 365 -0.14 25.39 12.01
C SER A 365 -0.02 25.96 10.59
N HIS A 366 1.20 26.09 10.06
CA HIS A 366 1.50 26.56 8.71
C HIS A 366 1.79 25.42 7.71
N LEU A 367 1.83 24.15 8.17
CA LEU A 367 2.34 22.99 7.43
C LEU A 367 1.28 21.88 7.25
N GLY A 368 0.02 22.27 7.03
CA GLY A 368 -1.13 21.35 6.96
C GLY A 368 -1.16 20.40 5.75
N VAL A 369 -2.33 19.82 5.49
CA VAL A 369 -2.55 18.73 4.52
C VAL A 369 -1.96 18.94 3.12
N SER A 370 -1.84 20.17 2.64
CA SER A 370 -1.20 20.47 1.35
C SER A 370 0.26 20.02 1.30
N ASN A 371 0.98 20.22 2.40
CA ASN A 371 2.36 19.79 2.55
C ASN A 371 2.48 18.25 2.54
N ILE A 372 1.52 17.54 3.14
CA ILE A 372 1.49 16.07 3.09
C ILE A 372 1.35 15.60 1.64
N LEU A 373 0.41 16.15 0.87
CA LEU A 373 0.21 15.79 -0.53
C LEU A 373 1.42 16.16 -1.41
N HIS A 374 2.11 17.26 -1.11
CA HIS A 374 3.34 17.65 -1.80
C HIS A 374 4.45 16.61 -1.58
N ILE A 375 4.67 16.14 -0.35
CA ILE A 375 5.64 15.07 -0.05
C ILE A 375 5.26 13.77 -0.75
N TYR A 376 3.96 13.41 -0.77
CA TYR A 376 3.48 12.28 -1.56
C TYR A 376 3.77 12.44 -3.06
N GLY A 377 3.60 13.64 -3.61
CA GLY A 377 3.94 13.92 -5.01
C GLY A 377 5.41 13.70 -5.33
N HIS A 378 6.32 14.07 -4.44
CA HIS A 378 7.74 13.73 -4.59
C HIS A 378 8.02 12.22 -4.61
N GLN A 379 7.33 11.45 -3.76
CA GLN A 379 7.46 10.00 -3.77
C GLN A 379 6.93 9.41 -5.07
N ILE A 380 5.75 9.85 -5.51
CA ILE A 380 5.15 9.46 -6.80
C ILE A 380 6.15 9.71 -7.92
N GLU A 381 6.76 10.89 -8.00
CA GLU A 381 7.77 11.17 -9.03
C GLU A 381 8.94 10.19 -8.98
N SER A 382 9.45 9.89 -7.79
CA SER A 382 10.60 8.99 -7.60
C SER A 382 10.27 7.57 -8.04
N GLU A 383 9.10 7.06 -7.63
CA GLU A 383 8.59 5.75 -8.01
C GLU A 383 8.29 5.66 -9.51
N MET A 384 7.61 6.64 -10.09
CA MET A 384 7.24 6.62 -11.50
C MET A 384 8.47 6.72 -12.42
N LYS A 385 9.45 7.58 -12.06
CA LYS A 385 10.76 7.64 -12.74
C LYS A 385 11.48 6.30 -12.63
N PHE A 386 11.40 5.63 -11.48
CA PHE A 386 12.01 4.33 -11.29
C PHE A 386 11.41 3.28 -12.22
N ILE A 387 10.07 3.22 -12.34
CA ILE A 387 9.36 2.24 -13.18
C ILE A 387 9.68 2.44 -14.66
N ASP A 388 9.46 3.65 -15.20
CA ASP A 388 9.71 3.99 -16.59
C ASP A 388 9.93 5.51 -16.73
N SER A 389 11.19 5.92 -16.75
CA SER A 389 11.59 7.32 -16.82
C SER A 389 11.16 8.01 -18.12
N ASP A 390 11.10 7.29 -19.23
CA ASP A 390 10.70 7.89 -20.52
C ASP A 390 9.20 8.19 -20.54
N MET A 391 8.38 7.21 -20.14
CA MET A 391 6.93 7.40 -20.03
C MET A 391 6.58 8.54 -19.06
N TRP A 392 7.30 8.63 -17.93
CA TRP A 392 7.08 9.69 -16.97
C TRP A 392 7.55 11.05 -17.48
N LEU A 393 8.85 11.23 -17.74
CA LEU A 393 9.46 12.53 -18.00
C LEU A 393 9.18 13.06 -19.40
N ASN A 394 9.21 12.17 -20.40
CA ASN A 394 9.15 12.54 -21.81
C ASN A 394 7.75 12.34 -22.41
N LYS A 395 6.73 11.99 -21.61
CA LYS A 395 5.34 11.90 -22.10
C LYS A 395 4.35 12.50 -21.11
N PHE A 396 4.38 12.10 -19.85
CA PHE A 396 3.42 12.57 -18.85
C PHE A 396 3.72 14.00 -18.38
N THR A 397 4.94 14.28 -17.91
CA THR A 397 5.27 15.54 -17.20
C THR A 397 5.74 16.68 -18.10
N ILE A 398 5.75 16.52 -19.43
CA ILE A 398 6.35 17.52 -20.35
C ILE A 398 5.74 18.91 -20.13
N ARG A 399 6.60 19.93 -20.01
CA ARG A 399 6.20 21.35 -19.93
C ARG A 399 6.74 22.21 -21.08
N THR A 400 7.39 21.61 -22.06
CA THR A 400 7.90 22.29 -23.27
C THR A 400 6.97 22.06 -24.46
N GLY A 401 7.16 22.83 -25.54
CA GLY A 401 6.32 22.76 -26.74
C GLY A 401 5.02 23.57 -26.67
N SER A 402 4.25 23.51 -27.76
CA SER A 402 2.98 24.24 -27.91
C SER A 402 1.79 23.60 -27.19
N ILE A 403 1.84 22.29 -26.94
CA ILE A 403 0.89 21.54 -26.12
C ILE A 403 1.66 20.95 -24.94
N LYS A 404 1.29 21.35 -23.73
CA LYS A 404 1.90 20.90 -22.47
C LYS A 404 1.31 19.56 -22.04
N GLY A 405 2.09 18.73 -21.36
CA GLY A 405 1.60 17.58 -20.58
C GLY A 405 1.02 18.01 -19.24
N CYS A 406 1.14 17.14 -18.23
CA CYS A 406 0.57 17.33 -16.90
C CYS A 406 1.41 18.13 -15.90
N GLY A 407 2.70 18.34 -16.20
CA GLY A 407 3.63 18.95 -15.24
C GLY A 407 4.04 17.99 -14.12
N ASP A 408 4.55 18.56 -13.04
CA ASP A 408 5.16 17.86 -11.90
C ASP A 408 4.67 18.47 -10.58
N VAL A 409 5.03 17.88 -9.43
CA VAL A 409 4.47 18.31 -8.15
C VAL A 409 4.71 19.79 -7.86
N HIS A 410 5.83 20.35 -8.31
CA HIS A 410 6.14 21.77 -8.10
C HIS A 410 5.56 22.66 -9.18
N ASN A 411 5.31 22.12 -10.36
CA ASN A 411 5.09 22.91 -11.53
C ASN A 411 3.87 22.46 -12.35
N PRO A 412 2.76 23.21 -12.23
CA PRO A 412 1.67 23.13 -13.19
C PRO A 412 2.12 23.32 -14.64
N PRO A 413 1.32 22.86 -15.62
CA PRO A 413 1.66 23.01 -17.03
C PRO A 413 1.92 24.45 -17.48
N ASN A 414 1.28 25.44 -16.83
CA ASN A 414 1.43 26.85 -17.14
C ASN A 414 2.43 27.61 -16.26
N ALA A 415 3.08 26.93 -15.31
CA ALA A 415 3.99 27.56 -14.36
C ALA A 415 5.20 28.21 -15.04
N ASN A 416 5.61 29.38 -14.56
CA ASN A 416 6.84 30.07 -14.98
C ASN A 416 8.07 29.69 -14.13
N GLY A 417 7.84 29.04 -12.99
CA GLY A 417 8.83 28.54 -12.05
C GLY A 417 8.18 27.61 -11.03
N GLY A 418 8.96 27.08 -10.08
CA GLY A 418 8.43 26.20 -9.04
C GLY A 418 7.38 26.89 -8.16
N TYR A 419 6.39 26.12 -7.71
CA TYR A 419 5.30 26.51 -6.82
C TYR A 419 4.32 27.56 -7.38
N ASP A 420 4.28 27.74 -8.70
CA ASP A 420 3.46 28.75 -9.36
C ASP A 420 2.01 28.28 -9.60
N TYR A 421 1.31 27.88 -8.54
CA TYR A 421 -0.05 27.30 -8.59
C TYR A 421 -1.17 28.31 -8.84
N GLN A 422 -0.87 29.60 -8.82
CA GLN A 422 -1.85 30.69 -9.03
C GLN A 422 -1.77 31.29 -10.42
N ASN A 423 -0.91 30.76 -11.28
CA ASN A 423 -0.66 31.35 -12.57
C ASN A 423 -1.92 31.34 -13.43
N THR A 424 -2.34 32.52 -13.88
CA THR A 424 -3.52 32.74 -14.74
C THR A 424 -3.16 32.74 -16.23
N THR A 425 -1.89 32.50 -16.58
CA THR A 425 -1.48 32.36 -17.97
C THR A 425 -2.11 31.10 -18.54
N ILE A 426 -2.94 31.28 -19.56
CA ILE A 426 -3.58 30.17 -20.26
C ILE A 426 -2.55 29.48 -21.17
N VAL A 427 -2.45 28.16 -21.07
CA VAL A 427 -1.66 27.32 -21.98
C VAL A 427 -2.52 26.17 -22.50
N GLN A 428 -2.19 25.69 -23.69
CA GLN A 428 -2.78 24.44 -24.22
C GLN A 428 -2.12 23.24 -23.52
N SER A 429 -2.92 22.34 -22.97
CA SER A 429 -2.44 21.09 -22.37
C SER A 429 -3.34 19.91 -22.73
N ASP A 430 -2.73 18.75 -22.97
CA ASP A 430 -3.44 17.48 -23.16
C ASP A 430 -3.62 16.70 -21.85
N CYS A 431 -3.28 17.26 -20.69
CA CYS A 431 -3.25 16.52 -19.43
C CYS A 431 -4.59 15.85 -19.07
N GLU A 432 -5.71 16.55 -19.29
CA GLU A 432 -7.03 16.03 -18.92
C GLU A 432 -7.62 14.97 -19.86
N ASP A 433 -6.91 14.66 -20.96
CA ASP A 433 -7.19 13.57 -21.89
C ASP A 433 -5.87 12.90 -22.31
N TRP A 434 -4.93 12.81 -21.39
CA TRP A 434 -3.54 12.49 -21.71
C TRP A 434 -3.42 11.13 -22.41
N ASN A 435 -2.65 11.10 -23.49
CA ASN A 435 -2.30 9.88 -24.19
C ASN A 435 -0.80 9.89 -24.54
N PRO A 436 -0.07 8.78 -24.35
CA PRO A 436 1.36 8.71 -24.66
C PRO A 436 1.73 9.07 -26.11
N ASN A 437 0.79 8.94 -27.06
CA ASN A 437 0.95 9.32 -28.46
C ASN A 437 0.64 10.80 -28.76
N ARG A 438 0.30 11.61 -27.76
CA ARG A 438 -0.20 12.99 -27.94
C ARG A 438 -1.47 13.07 -28.80
N SER A 439 -2.28 12.01 -28.79
CA SER A 439 -3.56 11.94 -29.52
C SER A 439 -4.75 12.41 -28.71
N GLY A 440 -4.55 12.73 -27.43
CA GLY A 440 -5.56 13.29 -26.55
C GLY A 440 -5.99 14.68 -26.99
N ARG A 441 -7.20 15.08 -26.61
CA ARG A 441 -7.67 16.45 -26.80
C ARG A 441 -6.89 17.39 -25.90
N SER A 442 -6.37 18.49 -26.48
CA SER A 442 -5.85 19.60 -25.68
C SER A 442 -6.97 20.56 -25.28
N GLU A 443 -6.85 21.15 -24.09
CA GLU A 443 -7.73 22.19 -23.57
C GLU A 443 -6.91 23.40 -23.11
N ASP A 444 -7.55 24.56 -23.06
CA ASP A 444 -7.00 25.74 -22.40
C ASP A 444 -7.05 25.52 -20.88
N ILE A 445 -5.88 25.56 -20.24
CA ILE A 445 -5.77 25.41 -18.78
C ILE A 445 -5.01 26.56 -18.15
N ASP A 446 -5.40 26.87 -16.93
CA ASP A 446 -4.73 27.78 -16.00
C ASP A 446 -5.10 27.38 -14.56
N CYS A 447 -4.80 28.23 -13.59
CA CYS A 447 -5.16 28.00 -12.21
C CYS A 447 -6.67 27.77 -11.94
N HIS A 448 -7.57 28.31 -12.76
CA HIS A 448 -9.02 28.07 -12.63
C HIS A 448 -9.40 26.63 -12.92
N THR A 449 -8.57 25.88 -13.66
CA THR A 449 -8.77 24.46 -13.94
C THR A 449 -8.81 23.64 -12.64
N TRP A 450 -7.94 23.92 -11.68
CA TRP A 450 -7.92 23.19 -10.39
C TRP A 450 -8.61 23.93 -9.24
N VAL A 451 -8.57 25.27 -9.17
CA VAL A 451 -9.21 26.01 -8.07
C VAL A 451 -10.70 26.29 -8.31
N GLY A 452 -11.17 26.17 -9.55
CA GLY A 452 -12.53 26.52 -9.96
C GLY A 452 -12.75 28.03 -10.13
N PRO A 453 -14.01 28.46 -10.38
CA PRO A 453 -14.34 29.83 -10.75
C PRO A 453 -14.21 30.86 -9.61
N GLY A 454 -13.86 30.43 -8.40
CA GLY A 454 -13.77 31.28 -7.20
C GLY A 454 -12.49 32.13 -7.08
N GLY A 455 -11.53 31.94 -8.00
CA GLY A 455 -10.31 32.74 -8.12
C GLY A 455 -9.03 31.99 -7.77
N CYS A 456 -7.92 32.42 -8.40
CA CYS A 456 -6.60 31.81 -8.26
C CYS A 456 -5.82 32.34 -7.06
N THR A 457 -6.15 31.80 -5.89
CA THR A 457 -5.48 32.11 -4.63
C THR A 457 -4.76 30.88 -4.08
N ASP A 458 -3.48 30.98 -3.72
CA ASP A 458 -2.69 29.88 -3.10
C ASP A 458 -2.96 29.77 -1.58
N THR A 459 -4.20 30.03 -1.18
CA THR A 459 -4.58 29.97 0.23
C THR A 459 -4.57 28.54 0.78
N ASP A 460 -4.51 27.54 -0.10
CA ASP A 460 -4.46 26.11 0.23
C ASP A 460 -3.07 25.49 -0.06
N GLY A 461 -2.04 26.28 -0.36
CA GLY A 461 -0.66 25.81 -0.57
C GLY A 461 -0.52 24.78 -1.70
N GLY A 462 -1.29 24.93 -2.78
CA GLY A 462 -1.29 24.05 -3.94
C GLY A 462 -2.17 22.80 -3.82
N LEU A 463 -2.90 22.59 -2.72
CA LEU A 463 -3.65 21.35 -2.46
C LEU A 463 -4.54 20.93 -3.63
N ARG A 464 -5.33 21.86 -4.19
CA ARG A 464 -6.22 21.58 -5.32
C ARG A 464 -5.47 21.21 -6.59
N TYR A 465 -4.31 21.83 -6.83
CA TYR A 465 -3.45 21.45 -7.94
C TYR A 465 -2.95 20.01 -7.77
N TYR A 466 -2.46 19.64 -6.58
CA TYR A 466 -1.97 18.28 -6.32
C TYR A 466 -3.06 17.23 -6.58
N ILE A 467 -4.28 17.48 -6.10
CA ILE A 467 -5.42 16.57 -6.33
C ILE A 467 -5.73 16.48 -7.83
N TRP A 468 -5.85 17.61 -8.55
CA TRP A 468 -6.10 17.60 -9.99
C TRP A 468 -4.99 16.87 -10.76
N TRP A 469 -3.72 17.15 -10.46
CA TRP A 469 -2.56 16.53 -11.09
C TRP A 469 -2.55 15.01 -10.89
N MET A 470 -2.73 14.56 -9.64
CA MET A 470 -2.83 13.14 -9.30
C MET A 470 -4.04 12.47 -9.97
N GLN A 471 -5.19 13.14 -10.06
CA GLN A 471 -6.37 12.60 -10.75
C GLN A 471 -6.17 12.46 -12.26
N ASN A 472 -5.13 13.06 -12.86
CA ASN A 472 -4.77 12.85 -14.27
C ASN A 472 -3.68 11.78 -14.47
N ILE A 473 -3.06 11.26 -13.40
CA ILE A 473 -2.16 10.08 -13.49
C ILE A 473 -2.99 8.86 -13.92
N PRO A 474 -2.60 8.09 -14.96
CA PRO A 474 -3.35 6.93 -15.47
C PRO A 474 -3.78 5.96 -14.37
N GLY A 475 -5.03 6.07 -13.95
CA GLY A 475 -5.56 5.35 -12.80
C GLY A 475 -6.49 4.20 -13.17
N LEU A 476 -7.33 3.80 -12.22
CA LEU A 476 -8.29 2.71 -12.42
C LEU A 476 -9.26 3.03 -13.57
N ASN A 477 -9.45 2.07 -14.48
CA ASN A 477 -10.29 2.20 -15.67
C ASN A 477 -9.87 3.33 -16.63
N ASN A 478 -8.57 3.66 -16.71
CA ASN A 478 -8.08 4.70 -17.62
C ASN A 478 -8.39 4.44 -19.11
N GLY A 479 -8.53 3.18 -19.52
CA GLY A 479 -8.91 2.80 -20.89
C GLY A 479 -7.85 3.11 -21.96
N LEU A 480 -6.64 3.52 -21.57
CA LEU A 480 -5.57 3.88 -22.48
C LEU A 480 -4.93 2.63 -23.09
N ILE A 481 -4.65 2.71 -24.39
CA ILE A 481 -3.91 1.70 -25.14
C ILE A 481 -2.68 2.38 -25.74
N TYR A 482 -1.52 1.76 -25.58
CA TYR A 482 -0.26 2.22 -26.14
C TYR A 482 0.53 1.03 -26.67
N GLN A 483 0.96 1.11 -27.93
CA GLN A 483 1.69 0.03 -28.61
C GLN A 483 0.99 -1.34 -28.51
N ASP A 484 -0.34 -1.36 -28.75
CA ASP A 484 -1.20 -2.54 -28.63
C ASP A 484 -1.20 -3.22 -27.24
N GLN A 485 -0.71 -2.50 -26.22
CA GLN A 485 -0.73 -2.92 -24.82
C GLN A 485 -1.67 -2.02 -24.02
N GLN A 486 -2.30 -2.60 -23.01
CA GLN A 486 -3.15 -1.86 -22.11
C GLN A 486 -2.28 -1.08 -21.11
N MET A 487 -2.59 0.19 -20.91
CA MET A 487 -1.99 0.98 -19.84
C MET A 487 -2.48 0.47 -18.48
N ARG A 488 -1.55 0.19 -17.58
CA ARG A 488 -1.84 -0.27 -16.22
C ARG A 488 -2.44 0.88 -15.39
N ASN A 489 -3.03 0.53 -14.25
CA ASN A 489 -3.34 1.50 -13.21
C ASN A 489 -2.03 1.85 -12.49
N TRP A 490 -1.47 3.04 -12.70
CA TRP A 490 -0.16 3.39 -12.13
C TRP A 490 -0.18 3.45 -10.59
N TRP A 491 -1.35 3.70 -10.00
CA TRP A 491 -1.55 3.67 -8.55
C TRP A 491 -1.32 2.30 -7.90
N GLU A 492 -1.23 1.21 -8.67
CA GLU A 492 -0.89 -0.08 -8.08
C GLU A 492 0.56 -0.17 -7.58
N PHE A 493 1.47 0.63 -8.17
CA PHE A 493 2.86 0.75 -7.69
C PHE A 493 2.90 1.44 -6.32
N MET A 494 2.15 2.53 -6.16
CA MET A 494 2.00 3.20 -4.87
C MET A 494 1.28 2.31 -3.83
N ASN A 495 0.34 1.46 -4.26
CA ASN A 495 -0.45 0.67 -3.32
C ASN A 495 0.24 -0.58 -2.80
N ASP A 496 0.75 -1.42 -3.71
CA ASP A 496 1.44 -2.66 -3.37
C ASP A 496 2.58 -2.89 -4.36
N TRP A 497 3.67 -2.16 -4.12
CA TRP A 497 4.87 -2.16 -4.92
C TRP A 497 5.39 -3.56 -5.27
N ASP A 498 5.43 -4.47 -4.30
CA ASP A 498 5.94 -5.84 -4.51
C ASP A 498 5.06 -6.62 -5.48
N VAL A 499 3.74 -6.55 -5.31
CA VAL A 499 2.78 -7.20 -6.20
C VAL A 499 2.82 -6.58 -7.59
N ALA A 500 2.90 -5.25 -7.68
CA ALA A 500 2.99 -4.52 -8.93
C ALA A 500 4.25 -4.89 -9.72
N LEU A 501 5.42 -4.94 -9.07
CA LEU A 501 6.68 -5.36 -9.68
C LEU A 501 6.69 -6.84 -10.07
N SER A 502 6.07 -7.71 -9.26
CA SER A 502 5.94 -9.13 -9.61
C SER A 502 5.15 -9.36 -10.91
N SER A 503 4.31 -8.41 -11.29
CA SER A 503 3.56 -8.39 -12.54
C SER A 503 4.33 -7.72 -13.70
N GLY A 504 5.52 -7.19 -13.43
CA GLY A 504 6.43 -6.55 -14.37
C GLY A 504 6.77 -5.12 -13.97
N LYS A 505 8.04 -4.71 -14.16
CA LYS A 505 8.47 -3.32 -14.01
C LYS A 505 8.18 -2.54 -15.30
N SER A 506 6.91 -2.21 -15.53
CA SER A 506 6.44 -1.47 -16.71
C SER A 506 5.04 -0.90 -16.45
N PHE A 507 4.73 0.25 -17.06
CA PHE A 507 3.38 0.81 -17.07
C PHE A 507 2.41 0.14 -18.05
N LEU A 508 2.89 -0.82 -18.86
CA LEU A 508 2.08 -1.51 -19.86
C LEU A 508 1.87 -2.97 -19.47
N THR A 509 0.72 -3.53 -19.85
CA THR A 509 0.43 -4.96 -19.72
C THR A 509 -0.14 -5.52 -21.02
N VAL A 510 0.21 -6.77 -21.32
CA VAL A 510 -0.16 -7.42 -22.58
C VAL A 510 -1.67 -7.72 -22.57
N ILE A 511 -2.36 -7.37 -23.65
CA ILE A 511 -3.76 -7.74 -23.85
C ILE A 511 -3.82 -9.28 -24.00
N PRO A 512 -4.55 -10.02 -23.14
CA PRO A 512 -4.71 -11.46 -23.33
C PRO A 512 -5.43 -11.72 -24.65
N SER A 513 -4.79 -12.48 -25.55
CA SER A 513 -5.32 -12.80 -26.88
C SER A 513 -6.69 -13.49 -26.77
N PRO A 514 -7.70 -13.10 -27.55
CA PRO A 514 -9.00 -13.77 -27.55
C PRO A 514 -8.84 -15.21 -28.03
N SER A 515 -9.25 -16.17 -27.19
CA SER A 515 -9.36 -17.57 -27.61
C SER A 515 -10.40 -17.67 -28.75
N PRO A 516 -10.15 -18.44 -29.82
CA PRO A 516 -11.01 -18.44 -31.00
C PRO A 516 -12.38 -19.04 -30.70
N THR A 517 -13.44 -18.23 -30.79
CA THR A 517 -14.84 -18.65 -30.72
C THR A 517 -15.26 -19.35 -32.02
N PRO A 518 -16.01 -20.47 -31.98
CA PRO A 518 -16.48 -21.15 -33.19
C PRO A 518 -17.55 -20.33 -33.95
N SER A 519 -17.54 -20.51 -35.27
CA SER A 519 -18.34 -19.81 -36.29
C SER A 519 -19.86 -20.06 -36.17
N PRO A 520 -20.74 -19.09 -36.54
CA PRO A 520 -22.18 -19.22 -36.39
C PRO A 520 -22.85 -19.99 -37.56
N THR A 521 -23.81 -20.85 -37.22
CA THR A 521 -24.73 -21.53 -38.16
C THR A 521 -25.90 -20.60 -38.54
N PRO A 522 -26.42 -20.61 -39.78
CA PRO A 522 -27.25 -19.52 -40.31
C PRO A 522 -28.74 -19.57 -39.90
N LEU A 523 -29.34 -18.37 -39.87
CA LEU A 523 -30.73 -18.03 -39.52
C LEU A 523 -31.78 -18.56 -40.52
N ILE A 524 -32.94 -18.98 -40.00
CA ILE A 524 -34.18 -19.19 -40.77
C ILE A 524 -35.20 -18.09 -40.40
N VAL A 525 -35.81 -17.53 -41.45
CA VAL A 525 -36.83 -16.47 -41.49
C VAL A 525 -38.22 -17.05 -41.27
N GLN A 526 -39.09 -16.39 -40.47
CA GLN A 526 -40.55 -16.41 -40.67
C GLN A 526 -41.22 -15.05 -40.34
N THR A 527 -42.28 -14.80 -41.12
CA THR A 527 -43.13 -13.60 -41.35
C THR A 527 -44.36 -13.52 -40.40
N PRO A 528 -45.22 -12.47 -40.45
CA PRO A 528 -45.87 -11.88 -39.26
C PRO A 528 -47.36 -12.23 -39.00
N SER A 529 -47.76 -12.08 -37.72
CA SER A 529 -49.03 -11.61 -37.07
C SER A 529 -50.41 -12.16 -37.53
N PRO A 530 -51.39 -12.40 -36.61
CA PRO A 530 -52.20 -11.30 -36.05
C PRO A 530 -52.57 -11.40 -34.55
N SER A 531 -52.91 -10.23 -33.99
CA SER A 531 -53.43 -9.90 -32.64
C SER A 531 -54.97 -10.11 -32.54
N PRO A 532 -55.70 -9.80 -31.44
CA PRO A 532 -55.45 -9.83 -29.99
C PRO A 532 -56.53 -10.65 -29.22
N SER A 533 -56.21 -11.30 -28.07
CA SER A 533 -57.19 -11.37 -26.96
C SER A 533 -56.58 -11.92 -25.66
N ALA A 534 -57.09 -11.37 -24.54
CA ALA A 534 -56.79 -11.64 -23.13
C ALA A 534 -55.35 -11.33 -22.68
N GLN A 535 -55.11 -10.08 -22.28
CA GLN A 535 -53.94 -9.76 -21.46
C GLN A 535 -54.01 -10.56 -20.15
N PRO A 536 -52.98 -11.37 -19.81
CA PRO A 536 -52.85 -11.87 -18.46
C PRO A 536 -52.66 -10.67 -17.54
N LEU A 537 -53.28 -10.70 -16.35
CA LEU A 537 -53.03 -9.72 -15.29
C LEU A 537 -51.51 -9.64 -15.07
N SER A 538 -50.92 -8.52 -15.48
CA SER A 538 -49.49 -8.28 -15.31
C SER A 538 -49.19 -8.17 -13.82
N SER A 539 -48.28 -9.03 -13.36
CA SER A 539 -47.74 -8.97 -12.01
C SER A 539 -46.74 -7.82 -11.91
N LEU A 540 -46.68 -7.18 -10.73
CA LEU A 540 -45.81 -6.05 -10.47
C LEU A 540 -44.80 -6.43 -9.39
N GLN A 541 -43.51 -6.23 -9.67
CA GLN A 541 -42.46 -6.26 -8.66
C GLN A 541 -42.02 -4.83 -8.35
N VAL A 542 -42.08 -4.45 -7.09
CA VAL A 542 -41.54 -3.18 -6.59
C VAL A 542 -40.12 -3.44 -6.08
N ILE A 543 -39.13 -2.80 -6.69
CA ILE A 543 -37.72 -2.87 -6.30
C ILE A 543 -37.32 -1.56 -5.66
N SER A 544 -36.87 -1.61 -4.42
CA SER A 544 -36.25 -0.48 -3.73
C SER A 544 -34.75 -0.68 -3.69
N LEU A 545 -34.00 0.27 -4.24
CA LEU A 545 -32.55 0.31 -4.23
C LEU A 545 -32.11 1.43 -3.29
N SER A 546 -31.17 1.13 -2.40
CA SER A 546 -30.40 2.12 -1.64
C SER A 546 -29.14 2.50 -2.43
N ALA A 547 -28.51 3.63 -2.08
CA ALA A 547 -27.18 3.95 -2.58
C ALA A 547 -26.18 2.85 -2.18
N GLY A 548 -25.27 2.50 -3.09
CA GLY A 548 -24.35 1.39 -2.93
C GLY A 548 -24.93 0.05 -3.40
N ASN A 549 -24.50 -1.03 -2.77
CA ASN A 549 -24.89 -2.38 -3.18
C ASN A 549 -26.30 -2.72 -2.69
N ASN A 550 -27.04 -3.44 -3.54
CA ASN A 550 -28.35 -4.01 -3.26
C ASN A 550 -28.33 -5.45 -3.75
N PHE A 551 -28.71 -6.42 -2.92
CA PHE A 551 -28.73 -7.80 -3.36
C PHE A 551 -30.16 -8.26 -3.57
N ILE A 552 -30.55 -8.37 -4.84
CA ILE A 552 -31.93 -8.52 -5.27
C ILE A 552 -32.07 -9.72 -6.22
N GLY A 553 -33.28 -10.19 -6.43
CA GLY A 553 -33.61 -11.12 -7.50
C GLY A 553 -34.88 -10.68 -8.24
N ILE A 554 -35.20 -11.38 -9.32
CA ILE A 554 -36.38 -11.10 -10.14
C ILE A 554 -37.49 -12.10 -9.83
N THR A 555 -38.68 -11.57 -9.58
CA THR A 555 -39.91 -12.35 -9.31
C THR A 555 -40.75 -12.59 -10.56
N LEU A 556 -40.31 -12.05 -11.69
CA LEU A 556 -41.04 -12.03 -12.96
C LEU A 556 -40.30 -12.86 -14.00
N ASP A 557 -41.06 -13.57 -14.84
CA ASP A 557 -40.54 -14.21 -16.04
C ASP A 557 -40.54 -13.19 -17.18
N LYS A 558 -39.34 -12.87 -17.68
CA LYS A 558 -39.08 -11.90 -18.74
C LYS A 558 -38.58 -12.57 -20.04
N GLY A 559 -38.61 -13.91 -20.10
CA GLY A 559 -38.15 -14.70 -21.24
C GLY A 559 -36.63 -14.88 -21.30
N THR A 560 -36.17 -15.68 -22.26
CA THR A 560 -34.76 -16.12 -22.39
C THR A 560 -33.81 -15.04 -22.90
N ASP A 561 -34.33 -13.97 -23.50
CA ASP A 561 -33.53 -12.86 -24.04
C ASP A 561 -33.33 -11.72 -23.05
N TYR A 562 -33.86 -11.83 -21.82
CA TYR A 562 -33.72 -10.82 -20.80
C TYR A 562 -32.33 -10.88 -20.16
N LYS A 563 -31.49 -9.88 -20.46
CA LYS A 563 -30.09 -9.82 -20.06
C LYS A 563 -29.79 -8.64 -19.15
N ALA A 564 -28.60 -8.63 -18.56
CA ALA A 564 -28.15 -7.62 -17.61
C ALA A 564 -28.30 -6.18 -18.15
N ALA A 565 -28.07 -5.95 -19.45
CA ALA A 565 -28.27 -4.66 -20.09
C ALA A 565 -29.75 -4.23 -20.11
N SER A 566 -30.66 -5.13 -20.48
CA SER A 566 -32.11 -4.85 -20.49
C SER A 566 -32.65 -4.70 -19.07
N PHE A 567 -32.13 -5.46 -18.11
CA PHE A 567 -32.48 -5.31 -16.70
C PHE A 567 -31.99 -3.99 -16.13
N ALA A 568 -30.76 -3.57 -16.45
CA ALA A 568 -30.25 -2.25 -16.09
C ALA A 568 -31.06 -1.12 -16.72
N GLN A 569 -31.49 -1.27 -17.97
CA GLN A 569 -32.37 -0.32 -18.64
C GLN A 569 -33.71 -0.21 -17.92
N ASP A 570 -34.34 -1.34 -17.57
CA ASP A 570 -35.60 -1.35 -16.83
C ASP A 570 -35.45 -0.71 -15.44
N LEU A 571 -34.36 -1.00 -14.71
CA LEU A 571 -34.04 -0.37 -13.41
C LEU A 571 -33.72 1.13 -13.52
N ASN A 572 -33.35 1.61 -14.70
CA ASN A 572 -33.03 3.02 -14.95
C ASN A 572 -34.15 3.78 -15.69
N SER A 573 -35.28 3.13 -15.98
CA SER A 573 -36.29 3.61 -16.94
C SER A 573 -37.14 4.82 -16.48
N ALA A 574 -37.00 5.31 -15.24
CA ALA A 574 -37.89 6.35 -14.71
C ALA A 574 -37.27 7.52 -13.90
N GLN A 575 -35.95 7.63 -13.73
CA GLN A 575 -35.30 8.79 -13.08
C GLN A 575 -33.76 8.69 -13.22
N ALA A 576 -33.20 9.35 -14.24
CA ALA A 576 -31.77 9.59 -14.49
C ALA A 576 -30.79 8.55 -13.87
N GLY A 577 -30.71 7.34 -14.44
CA GLY A 577 -29.63 6.35 -14.25
C GLY A 577 -29.12 6.18 -12.81
N THR A 578 -29.71 5.27 -12.04
CA THR A 578 -29.26 4.98 -10.67
C THR A 578 -28.42 3.71 -10.61
N VAL A 579 -28.76 2.67 -11.37
CA VAL A 579 -27.97 1.43 -11.46
C VAL A 579 -26.77 1.62 -12.37
N THR A 580 -25.59 1.32 -11.84
CA THR A 580 -24.30 1.43 -12.54
C THR A 580 -23.66 0.08 -12.83
N GLN A 581 -23.96 -0.94 -12.02
CA GLN A 581 -23.42 -2.29 -12.19
C GLN A 581 -24.45 -3.35 -11.76
N ILE A 582 -24.43 -4.49 -12.45
CA ILE A 582 -25.19 -5.69 -12.08
C ILE A 582 -24.19 -6.84 -12.08
N SER A 583 -24.03 -7.50 -10.94
CA SER A 583 -23.11 -8.62 -10.79
C SER A 583 -23.85 -9.91 -10.48
N LYS A 584 -23.38 -11.00 -11.11
CA LYS A 584 -23.85 -12.37 -10.91
C LYS A 584 -22.70 -13.22 -10.36
N TRP A 585 -23.00 -14.06 -9.38
CA TRP A 585 -22.03 -15.05 -8.90
C TRP A 585 -22.03 -16.29 -9.79
N ILE A 586 -20.88 -16.64 -10.35
CA ILE A 586 -20.71 -17.81 -11.21
C ILE A 586 -19.29 -18.37 -11.07
N ASN A 587 -19.16 -19.69 -10.99
CA ASN A 587 -17.87 -20.41 -10.95
C ASN A 587 -16.87 -19.89 -9.90
N GLY A 588 -17.36 -19.46 -8.73
CA GLY A 588 -16.48 -19.01 -7.64
C GLY A 588 -16.04 -17.54 -7.73
N ALA A 589 -16.60 -16.76 -8.66
CA ALA A 589 -16.31 -15.34 -8.80
C ALA A 589 -17.56 -14.51 -9.15
N TRP A 590 -17.52 -13.20 -8.90
CA TRP A 590 -18.52 -12.26 -9.39
C TRP A 590 -18.19 -11.86 -10.83
N GLN A 591 -19.14 -12.06 -11.74
CA GLN A 591 -19.12 -11.45 -13.08
C GLN A 591 -19.99 -10.21 -13.07
N THR A 592 -19.46 -9.09 -13.55
CA THR A 592 -20.12 -7.78 -13.46
C THR A 592 -20.39 -7.21 -14.85
N HIS A 593 -21.66 -6.96 -15.13
CA HIS A 593 -22.10 -6.11 -16.22
C HIS A 593 -22.05 -4.64 -15.77
N ILE A 594 -21.37 -3.80 -16.56
CA ILE A 594 -21.32 -2.36 -16.34
C ILE A 594 -22.32 -1.71 -17.28
N VAL A 595 -23.23 -0.89 -16.73
CA VAL A 595 -24.28 -0.24 -17.52
C VAL A 595 -23.66 0.70 -18.54
N GLY A 596 -24.03 0.55 -19.81
CA GLY A 596 -23.44 1.30 -20.93
C GLY A 596 -22.22 0.63 -21.57
N PHE A 597 -21.78 -0.54 -21.07
CA PHE A 597 -20.69 -1.33 -21.64
C PHE A 597 -21.18 -2.70 -22.12
N PRO A 598 -20.81 -3.16 -23.33
CA PRO A 598 -21.40 -4.38 -23.92
C PRO A 598 -20.93 -5.71 -23.29
N ALA A 599 -19.84 -5.70 -22.53
CA ALA A 599 -19.31 -6.93 -21.93
C ALA A 599 -20.15 -7.44 -20.75
N ASN A 600 -20.01 -8.74 -20.47
CA ASN A 600 -20.67 -9.43 -19.36
C ASN A 600 -22.19 -9.26 -19.36
N ASN A 601 -22.82 -9.17 -20.54
CA ASN A 601 -24.27 -9.07 -20.68
C ASN A 601 -24.94 -10.46 -20.49
N PHE A 602 -24.87 -10.99 -19.27
CA PHE A 602 -25.38 -12.31 -18.91
C PHE A 602 -26.92 -12.31 -18.74
N ASP A 603 -27.51 -13.50 -18.77
CA ASP A 603 -28.95 -13.70 -18.62
C ASP A 603 -29.42 -13.35 -17.20
N ILE A 604 -30.54 -12.64 -17.13
CA ILE A 604 -31.27 -12.33 -15.89
C ILE A 604 -32.50 -13.21 -15.84
N LYS A 605 -32.49 -14.18 -14.92
CA LYS A 605 -33.57 -15.13 -14.72
C LYS A 605 -34.00 -15.26 -13.25
N PRO A 606 -35.26 -15.67 -13.01
CA PRO A 606 -35.75 -16.05 -11.70
C PRO A 606 -34.90 -17.15 -11.07
N GLY A 607 -34.80 -17.15 -9.74
CA GLY A 607 -34.05 -18.16 -8.98
C GLY A 607 -32.61 -17.76 -8.64
N GLU A 608 -32.07 -16.73 -9.27
CA GLU A 608 -30.72 -16.23 -9.02
C GLU A 608 -30.75 -14.87 -8.31
N GLY A 609 -29.74 -14.62 -7.46
CA GLY A 609 -29.51 -13.31 -6.85
C GLY A 609 -28.46 -12.50 -7.61
N TYR A 610 -28.68 -11.19 -7.71
CA TYR A 610 -27.82 -10.24 -8.40
C TYR A 610 -27.44 -9.10 -7.47
N LEU A 611 -26.15 -8.79 -7.42
CA LEU A 611 -25.64 -7.62 -6.70
C LEU A 611 -25.75 -6.41 -7.62
N VAL A 612 -26.69 -5.52 -7.32
CA VAL A 612 -26.99 -4.33 -8.10
C VAL A 612 -26.42 -3.12 -7.36
N LYS A 613 -25.46 -2.44 -8.00
CA LYS A 613 -24.90 -1.19 -7.47
C LYS A 613 -25.71 -0.03 -7.98
N SER A 614 -26.29 0.73 -7.05
CA SER A 614 -27.04 1.96 -7.33
C SER A 614 -26.26 3.18 -6.82
N SER A 615 -26.28 4.29 -7.55
CA SER A 615 -25.64 5.56 -7.19
C SER A 615 -26.44 6.36 -6.16
N ARG A 616 -27.75 6.08 -6.02
CA ARG A 616 -28.65 6.72 -5.06
C ARG A 616 -29.86 5.84 -4.76
N TYR A 617 -30.69 6.28 -3.82
CA TYR A 617 -31.98 5.63 -3.58
C TYR A 617 -32.88 5.70 -4.83
N ALA A 618 -33.53 4.59 -5.17
CA ALA A 618 -34.49 4.52 -6.27
C ALA A 618 -35.56 3.47 -5.98
N GLN A 619 -36.78 3.70 -6.48
CA GLN A 619 -37.86 2.72 -6.42
C GLN A 619 -38.41 2.49 -7.83
N ILE A 620 -38.40 1.24 -8.27
CA ILE A 620 -38.71 0.84 -9.64
C ILE A 620 -39.82 -0.20 -9.65
N ASN A 621 -40.77 -0.03 -10.53
CA ASN A 621 -41.85 -0.99 -10.77
C ASN A 621 -41.53 -1.79 -12.04
N LEU A 622 -41.22 -3.07 -11.89
CA LEU A 622 -41.10 -3.99 -13.01
C LEU A 622 -42.43 -4.70 -13.22
N SER A 623 -42.90 -4.71 -14.46
CA SER A 623 -44.10 -5.46 -14.86
C SER A 623 -43.73 -6.69 -15.69
N GLY A 624 -44.50 -7.76 -15.52
CA GLY A 624 -44.30 -9.04 -16.22
C GLY A 624 -45.23 -10.13 -15.69
N ASN A 625 -45.05 -11.36 -16.16
CA ASN A 625 -45.74 -12.51 -15.59
C ASN A 625 -44.99 -12.97 -14.33
N LYS A 626 -45.71 -13.38 -13.27
CA LYS A 626 -45.07 -13.97 -12.08
C LYS A 626 -44.29 -15.23 -12.49
N ALA A 627 -43.03 -15.33 -12.09
CA ALA A 627 -42.21 -16.48 -12.40
C ALA A 627 -42.60 -17.70 -11.57
N ASN A 628 -42.72 -18.86 -12.21
CA ASN A 628 -42.85 -20.15 -11.54
C ASN A 628 -41.46 -20.79 -11.39
N LEU A 629 -41.06 -21.09 -10.15
CA LEU A 629 -39.74 -21.65 -9.85
C LEU A 629 -39.88 -22.92 -8.98
N PRO A 630 -40.14 -24.09 -9.60
CA PRO A 630 -40.37 -25.33 -8.86
C PRO A 630 -39.09 -25.91 -8.24
N SER A 631 -37.91 -25.52 -8.73
CA SER A 631 -36.64 -26.00 -8.19
C SER A 631 -35.49 -25.03 -8.43
N LEU A 632 -34.44 -25.16 -7.61
CA LEU A 632 -33.17 -24.44 -7.70
C LEU A 632 -32.01 -25.43 -7.81
N THR A 633 -31.02 -25.11 -8.65
CA THR A 633 -29.76 -25.87 -8.67
C THR A 633 -28.76 -25.22 -7.73
N ILE A 634 -28.24 -25.99 -6.77
CA ILE A 634 -27.27 -25.57 -5.76
C ILE A 634 -25.96 -26.29 -6.02
N GLY A 635 -24.94 -25.57 -6.47
CA GLY A 635 -23.59 -26.10 -6.68
C GLY A 635 -22.78 -26.22 -5.39
N PRO A 636 -21.57 -26.81 -5.47
CA PRO A 636 -20.60 -26.80 -4.37
C PRO A 636 -20.16 -25.39 -4.00
N GLY A 637 -19.92 -25.14 -2.72
CA GLY A 637 -19.43 -23.85 -2.25
C GLY A 637 -20.49 -22.75 -2.33
N PHE A 638 -20.09 -21.55 -2.73
CA PHE A 638 -20.98 -20.40 -2.70
C PHE A 638 -21.96 -20.37 -3.87
N ASN A 639 -23.22 -20.05 -3.59
CA ASN A 639 -24.28 -19.84 -4.57
C ASN A 639 -25.05 -18.57 -4.27
N SER A 640 -25.56 -17.93 -5.33
CA SER A 640 -26.46 -16.79 -5.24
C SER A 640 -27.85 -17.19 -5.69
N ILE A 641 -28.84 -17.06 -4.81
CA ILE A 641 -30.23 -17.45 -5.08
C ILE A 641 -31.21 -16.31 -4.80
N SER A 642 -32.40 -16.41 -5.37
CA SER A 642 -33.56 -15.59 -4.99
C SER A 642 -34.85 -16.40 -5.20
N LEU A 643 -35.91 -16.05 -4.48
CA LEU A 643 -37.20 -16.72 -4.59
C LEU A 643 -38.25 -15.76 -5.16
N PRO A 644 -38.88 -16.12 -6.30
CA PRO A 644 -40.01 -15.37 -6.85
C PRO A 644 -41.25 -15.36 -5.97
N GLU A 645 -41.47 -16.44 -5.21
CA GLU A 645 -42.53 -16.63 -4.23
C GLU A 645 -41.92 -17.33 -3.01
N VAL A 646 -42.31 -16.92 -1.80
CA VAL A 646 -41.79 -17.50 -0.55
C VAL A 646 -42.87 -18.29 0.19
N PRO A 647 -42.86 -19.62 0.12
CA PRO A 647 -43.75 -20.49 0.89
C PRO A 647 -43.57 -20.32 2.40
N THR A 648 -44.65 -20.46 3.16
CA THR A 648 -44.63 -20.39 4.64
C THR A 648 -43.71 -21.43 5.28
N LEU A 649 -43.47 -22.56 4.59
CA LEU A 649 -42.56 -23.62 5.02
C LEU A 649 -41.08 -23.18 5.01
N ILE A 650 -40.71 -22.17 4.21
CA ILE A 650 -39.31 -21.71 4.05
C ILE A 650 -39.16 -20.19 4.25
N ASN A 651 -40.10 -19.54 4.94
CA ASN A 651 -40.16 -18.08 5.08
C ASN A 651 -39.14 -17.46 6.06
N THR A 652 -38.26 -18.26 6.66
CA THR A 652 -37.13 -17.78 7.46
C THR A 652 -35.85 -18.51 7.06
N ALA A 653 -34.69 -17.90 7.31
CA ALA A 653 -33.37 -18.46 7.02
C ALA A 653 -33.19 -19.86 7.64
N GLU A 654 -33.61 -20.02 8.90
CA GLU A 654 -33.61 -21.31 9.59
C GLU A 654 -34.48 -22.35 8.90
N LYS A 655 -35.71 -21.99 8.54
CA LYS A 655 -36.65 -22.90 7.86
C LYS A 655 -36.16 -23.29 6.47
N LEU A 656 -35.66 -22.33 5.69
CA LEU A 656 -35.08 -22.58 4.36
C LEU A 656 -33.90 -23.53 4.44
N VAL A 657 -32.95 -23.29 5.36
CA VAL A 657 -31.79 -24.17 5.53
C VAL A 657 -32.20 -25.54 6.06
N THR A 658 -33.18 -25.61 6.96
CA THR A 658 -33.71 -26.89 7.46
C THR A 658 -34.34 -27.69 6.32
N GLU A 659 -35.12 -27.06 5.47
CA GLU A 659 -35.76 -27.74 4.33
C GLU A 659 -34.73 -28.16 3.28
N MET A 660 -33.74 -27.32 2.98
CA MET A 660 -32.60 -27.70 2.14
C MET A 660 -31.84 -28.90 2.72
N LYS A 661 -31.63 -28.94 4.04
CA LYS A 661 -30.99 -30.06 4.74
C LYS A 661 -31.83 -31.34 4.65
N ASN A 662 -33.15 -31.25 4.79
CA ASN A 662 -34.07 -32.39 4.62
C ASN A 662 -33.97 -33.00 3.20
N GLN A 663 -33.67 -32.17 2.21
CA GLN A 663 -33.45 -32.59 0.81
C GLN A 663 -31.97 -32.93 0.51
N GLY A 664 -31.12 -33.06 1.54
CA GLY A 664 -29.73 -33.50 1.40
C GLY A 664 -28.75 -32.40 0.96
N ILE A 665 -29.09 -31.13 1.16
CA ILE A 665 -28.27 -29.96 0.82
C ILE A 665 -27.74 -29.35 2.12
N ASN A 666 -26.42 -29.39 2.33
CA ASN A 666 -25.81 -28.97 3.58
C ASN A 666 -25.33 -27.52 3.51
N ILE A 667 -26.19 -26.58 3.88
CA ILE A 667 -25.83 -25.17 3.94
C ILE A 667 -25.07 -24.88 5.24
N THR A 668 -23.88 -24.30 5.16
CA THR A 668 -23.08 -23.88 6.34
C THR A 668 -23.27 -22.42 6.70
N THR A 669 -23.70 -21.61 5.74
CA THR A 669 -23.96 -20.17 5.94
C THR A 669 -24.98 -19.71 4.94
N LEU A 670 -25.95 -18.92 5.38
CA LEU A 670 -26.92 -18.23 4.54
C LEU A 670 -26.88 -16.74 4.88
N SER A 671 -26.60 -15.88 3.91
CA SER A 671 -26.37 -14.46 4.09
C SER A 671 -27.31 -13.61 3.24
N ARG A 672 -27.68 -12.44 3.75
CA ARG A 672 -28.39 -11.39 3.01
C ARG A 672 -27.59 -10.09 3.07
N TRP A 673 -27.72 -9.25 2.06
CA TRP A 673 -27.20 -7.90 2.11
C TRP A 673 -28.25 -6.96 2.70
N LYS A 674 -27.93 -6.28 3.80
CA LYS A 674 -28.83 -5.32 4.44
C LYS A 674 -28.05 -4.21 5.13
N ASP A 675 -28.47 -2.96 4.96
CA ASP A 675 -27.89 -1.79 5.62
C ASP A 675 -26.37 -1.67 5.37
N GLY A 676 -25.94 -1.87 4.12
CA GLY A 676 -24.53 -1.73 3.71
C GLY A 676 -23.59 -2.86 4.16
N SER A 677 -24.11 -3.95 4.74
CA SER A 677 -23.31 -5.07 5.25
C SER A 677 -23.96 -6.43 5.01
N TRP A 678 -23.16 -7.50 5.04
CA TRP A 678 -23.67 -8.87 5.02
C TRP A 678 -24.18 -9.27 6.41
N ARG A 679 -25.39 -9.81 6.47
CA ARG A 679 -25.99 -10.41 7.66
C ARG A 679 -26.16 -11.91 7.44
N SER A 680 -25.58 -12.72 8.31
CA SER A 680 -25.46 -14.17 8.10
C SER A 680 -26.19 -14.97 9.18
N TYR A 681 -26.90 -16.00 8.74
CA TYR A 681 -27.43 -17.08 9.56
C TYR A 681 -26.49 -18.29 9.45
N ILE A 682 -26.14 -18.87 10.61
CA ILE A 682 -25.30 -20.06 10.71
C ILE A 682 -26.15 -21.18 11.34
N PRO A 683 -26.43 -22.29 10.63
CA PRO A 683 -27.27 -23.36 11.13
C PRO A 683 -26.72 -23.98 12.42
N GLY A 684 -27.60 -24.19 13.40
CA GLY A 684 -27.23 -24.68 14.74
C GLY A 684 -26.95 -23.57 15.76
N PHE A 685 -26.95 -22.30 15.35
CA PHE A 685 -26.93 -21.16 16.26
C PHE A 685 -28.33 -20.52 16.33
N PRO A 686 -28.94 -20.38 17.52
CA PRO A 686 -30.31 -19.88 17.67
C PRO A 686 -30.46 -18.36 17.41
N ALA A 687 -29.35 -17.61 17.38
CA ALA A 687 -29.33 -16.19 17.06
C ALA A 687 -28.94 -15.97 15.59
N GLY A 688 -29.64 -15.06 14.88
CA GLY A 688 -29.28 -14.63 13.53
C GLY A 688 -30.18 -15.12 12.39
N SER A 689 -31.24 -15.87 12.68
CA SER A 689 -32.27 -16.19 11.68
C SER A 689 -33.01 -14.92 11.24
N PHE A 690 -33.34 -14.82 9.96
CA PHE A 690 -34.03 -13.67 9.39
C PHE A 690 -35.11 -14.10 8.39
N GLU A 691 -36.07 -13.22 8.14
CA GLU A 691 -37.13 -13.47 7.15
C GLU A 691 -36.59 -13.56 5.72
N ILE A 692 -37.14 -14.53 4.99
CA ILE A 692 -36.94 -14.67 3.55
C ILE A 692 -38.04 -13.91 2.84
N GLN A 693 -37.67 -13.07 1.88
CA GLN A 693 -38.55 -12.13 1.20
C GLN A 693 -38.49 -12.36 -0.31
N GLU A 694 -39.63 -12.19 -0.97
CA GLU A 694 -39.72 -12.28 -2.43
C GLU A 694 -38.82 -11.24 -3.10
N GLY A 695 -38.09 -11.64 -4.13
CA GLY A 695 -37.25 -10.72 -4.91
C GLY A 695 -36.01 -10.18 -4.19
N VAL A 696 -35.66 -10.71 -3.01
CA VAL A 696 -34.39 -10.45 -2.33
C VAL A 696 -33.36 -11.51 -2.72
N GLY A 697 -32.10 -11.11 -2.90
CA GLY A 697 -30.98 -12.02 -3.14
C GLY A 697 -30.41 -12.59 -1.85
N TYR A 698 -30.05 -13.87 -1.87
CA TYR A 698 -29.40 -14.58 -0.77
C TYR A 698 -28.16 -15.32 -1.22
N TYR A 699 -27.14 -15.28 -0.38
CA TYR A 699 -25.83 -15.85 -0.67
C TYR A 699 -25.59 -16.98 0.30
N LEU A 700 -25.47 -18.21 -0.20
CA LEU A 700 -25.35 -19.40 0.64
C LEU A 700 -24.09 -20.19 0.33
N LYS A 701 -23.57 -20.90 1.32
CA LYS A 701 -22.44 -21.82 1.17
C LYS A 701 -22.92 -23.25 1.37
N ASN A 702 -22.90 -24.04 0.31
CA ASN A 702 -23.15 -25.47 0.33
C ASN A 702 -21.84 -26.22 0.60
N ALA A 703 -21.79 -27.00 1.67
CA ALA A 703 -20.63 -27.83 2.01
C ALA A 703 -20.59 -29.16 1.25
N THR A 704 -21.64 -29.51 0.51
CA THR A 704 -21.64 -30.71 -0.32
C THR A 704 -20.82 -30.46 -1.59
N ASN A 705 -19.87 -31.34 -1.91
CA ASN A 705 -18.99 -31.24 -3.08
C ASN A 705 -19.64 -31.69 -4.41
N GLU A 706 -20.95 -31.59 -4.52
CA GLU A 706 -21.71 -31.91 -5.74
C GLU A 706 -22.87 -30.94 -5.96
N TYR A 707 -23.34 -30.85 -7.20
CA TYR A 707 -24.55 -30.11 -7.55
C TYR A 707 -25.79 -30.86 -7.03
N LYS A 708 -26.70 -30.14 -6.39
CA LYS A 708 -27.97 -30.64 -5.88
C LYS A 708 -29.14 -29.84 -6.44
N THR A 709 -30.28 -30.49 -6.59
CA THR A 709 -31.55 -29.82 -6.91
C THR A 709 -32.35 -29.64 -5.63
N PHE A 710 -32.62 -28.40 -5.26
CA PHE A 710 -33.57 -28.06 -4.21
C PHE A 710 -34.97 -27.94 -4.82
N ALA A 711 -35.90 -28.79 -4.40
CA ALA A 711 -37.31 -28.67 -4.76
C ALA A 711 -37.96 -27.60 -3.87
N VAL A 712 -38.44 -26.52 -4.48
CA VAL A 712 -39.10 -25.43 -3.75
C VAL A 712 -40.51 -25.91 -3.36
N PRO A 713 -40.87 -25.90 -2.05
CA PRO A 713 -42.20 -26.33 -1.64
C PRO A 713 -43.29 -25.47 -2.28
N THR A 714 -44.41 -26.05 -2.71
CA THR A 714 -45.52 -25.27 -3.26
C THR A 714 -46.38 -24.69 -2.14
N SER A 715 -47.00 -23.53 -2.38
CA SER A 715 -47.92 -22.85 -1.45
C SER A 715 -49.27 -23.57 -1.27
N SER A 716 -49.48 -24.73 -1.92
CA SER A 716 -50.75 -25.46 -1.97
C SER A 716 -50.84 -26.75 -1.13
N SER A 717 -49.93 -27.01 -0.20
CA SER A 717 -50.08 -28.12 0.76
C SER A 717 -50.27 -27.63 2.20
N ALA A 718 -51.39 -26.96 2.45
CA ALA A 718 -51.98 -26.91 3.78
C ALA A 718 -53.05 -28.01 3.87
N SER A 719 -52.70 -29.16 4.47
CA SER A 719 -53.52 -30.27 5.03
C SER A 719 -52.79 -31.60 4.77
N GLN A 720 -52.57 -32.53 5.71
CA GLN A 720 -53.20 -32.80 6.99
C GLN A 720 -52.15 -33.26 8.01
N VAL A 721 -52.11 -32.62 9.18
CA VAL A 721 -51.66 -33.29 10.41
C VAL A 721 -52.89 -33.95 11.00
N SER A 722 -53.00 -35.27 10.88
CA SER A 722 -53.92 -36.03 11.73
C SER A 722 -53.28 -36.17 13.10
N ALA A 723 -53.92 -35.53 14.08
CA ALA A 723 -53.56 -35.58 15.48
C ALA A 723 -53.53 -37.03 16.01
N GLN A 724 -52.51 -37.34 16.80
CA GLN A 724 -52.74 -38.12 18.02
C GLN A 724 -52.17 -37.39 19.23
N ILE A 725 -53.10 -37.19 20.17
CA ILE A 725 -53.01 -36.58 21.48
C ILE A 725 -52.27 -37.53 22.42
N VAL A 726 -51.26 -37.05 23.18
CA VAL A 726 -51.12 -37.27 24.63
C VAL A 726 -50.26 -36.13 25.24
N THR A 727 -50.79 -35.48 26.27
CA THR A 727 -50.05 -34.73 27.32
C THR A 727 -50.39 -35.38 28.68
N PRO A 728 -49.81 -34.97 29.82
CA PRO A 728 -48.39 -34.94 30.20
C PRO A 728 -48.17 -35.61 31.59
N THR A 729 -46.97 -36.12 31.94
CA THR A 729 -46.53 -36.22 33.37
C THR A 729 -45.09 -36.75 33.57
N SER A 730 -44.39 -36.11 34.53
CA SER A 730 -43.27 -36.56 35.38
C SER A 730 -41.85 -36.85 34.80
N LYS A 731 -40.93 -35.95 35.17
CA LYS A 731 -39.48 -36.13 35.51
C LYS A 731 -39.30 -37.18 36.65
N PRO A 732 -38.10 -37.71 37.08
CA PRO A 732 -36.71 -37.75 36.53
C PRO A 732 -35.99 -39.16 36.56
N SER A 733 -34.83 -39.22 35.85
CA SER A 733 -33.57 -39.95 36.19
C SER A 733 -33.32 -41.42 35.72
N PRO A 734 -32.03 -41.88 35.65
CA PRO A 734 -31.29 -42.14 34.39
C PRO A 734 -30.78 -43.59 34.28
N ALA A 735 -30.31 -44.06 33.12
CA ALA A 735 -28.90 -44.14 32.70
C ALA A 735 -28.78 -45.14 31.52
N PRO A 736 -27.65 -45.26 30.78
CA PRO A 736 -26.45 -44.41 30.72
C PRO A 736 -26.07 -43.99 29.28
N PHE A 737 -25.33 -42.89 29.18
CA PHE A 737 -24.49 -42.58 28.01
C PHE A 737 -23.45 -43.70 27.80
N SER A 738 -23.17 -44.08 26.55
CA SER A 738 -22.11 -45.03 26.21
C SER A 738 -21.05 -44.36 25.33
N CYS A 739 -20.05 -43.76 25.97
CA CYS A 739 -18.70 -43.65 25.44
C CYS A 739 -17.82 -44.51 26.35
N THR A 740 -17.12 -45.51 25.82
CA THR A 740 -16.48 -46.52 26.67
C THR A 740 -14.98 -46.34 26.91
N SER A 741 -14.34 -45.26 26.42
CA SER A 741 -13.06 -44.76 26.99
C SER A 741 -12.45 -43.59 26.19
N CYS A 742 -12.26 -42.43 26.84
CA CYS A 742 -11.22 -41.46 26.47
C CYS A 742 -10.29 -41.29 27.69
N LEU A 743 -8.96 -41.43 27.51
CA LEU A 743 -8.00 -41.30 28.62
C LEU A 743 -7.99 -39.91 29.25
N ALA A 744 -8.36 -38.86 28.50
CA ALA A 744 -8.36 -37.46 28.92
C ALA A 744 -9.64 -37.02 29.68
N ASP A 745 -10.59 -37.91 29.91
CA ASP A 745 -11.77 -37.68 30.75
C ASP A 745 -11.47 -38.15 32.17
N ILE A 746 -10.99 -37.22 33.00
CA ILE A 746 -10.39 -37.49 34.32
C ILE A 746 -11.47 -37.81 35.35
N ASN A 747 -12.62 -37.14 35.27
CA ASN A 747 -13.72 -37.33 36.20
C ASN A 747 -14.66 -38.50 35.79
N LYS A 748 -14.46 -39.06 34.59
CA LYS A 748 -15.17 -40.22 34.01
C LYS A 748 -16.66 -39.98 33.77
N ASP A 749 -17.05 -38.73 33.54
CA ASP A 749 -18.43 -38.32 33.25
C ASP A 749 -18.84 -38.51 31.78
N LYS A 750 -17.90 -38.96 30.94
CA LYS A 750 -18.01 -39.25 29.50
C LYS A 750 -17.99 -38.03 28.58
N ASN A 751 -17.61 -36.85 29.09
CA ASN A 751 -17.37 -35.62 28.33
C ASN A 751 -16.02 -34.98 28.72
N VAL A 752 -15.27 -34.41 27.77
CA VAL A 752 -14.02 -33.69 28.07
C VAL A 752 -14.31 -32.18 28.10
N ASN A 753 -14.20 -31.54 29.26
CA ASN A 753 -14.58 -30.13 29.45
C ASN A 753 -13.69 -29.38 30.47
N MET A 754 -14.00 -28.10 30.76
CA MET A 754 -13.20 -27.26 31.67
C MET A 754 -13.13 -27.76 33.12
N THR A 755 -14.03 -28.65 33.52
CA THR A 755 -14.00 -29.30 34.84
C THR A 755 -12.83 -30.28 34.95
N ASP A 756 -12.51 -31.00 33.89
CA ASP A 756 -11.36 -31.92 33.83
C ASP A 756 -10.03 -31.16 33.90
N TYR A 757 -9.96 -30.01 33.21
CA TYR A 757 -8.83 -29.09 33.32
C TYR A 757 -8.65 -28.55 34.76
N SER A 758 -9.75 -28.29 35.46
CA SER A 758 -9.73 -27.81 36.86
C SER A 758 -9.29 -28.90 37.85
N TYR A 759 -9.69 -30.16 37.63
CA TYR A 759 -9.22 -31.31 38.42
C TYR A 759 -7.73 -31.58 38.21
N PHE A 760 -7.24 -31.46 36.98
CA PHE A 760 -5.82 -31.54 36.65
C PHE A 760 -5.00 -30.46 37.38
N ALA A 761 -5.48 -29.21 37.36
CA ALA A 761 -4.82 -28.10 38.06
C ALA A 761 -4.76 -28.31 39.59
N ASN A 762 -5.79 -28.90 40.21
CA ASN A 762 -5.79 -29.21 41.65
C ASN A 762 -4.89 -30.39 42.03
N CYS A 763 -4.81 -31.46 41.22
CA CYS A 763 -3.84 -32.54 41.41
C CYS A 763 -2.38 -32.01 41.38
N LYS A 764 -2.09 -31.07 40.46
CA LYS A 764 -0.77 -30.42 40.33
C LYS A 764 -0.42 -29.56 41.55
N ARG A 765 -1.41 -28.93 42.19
CA ARG A 765 -1.22 -28.05 43.35
C ARG A 765 -0.99 -28.80 44.67
N LEU A 766 -1.45 -30.06 44.79
CA LEU A 766 -1.32 -30.89 46.01
C LEU A 766 -0.11 -31.84 46.01
N GLY A 767 0.62 -31.99 44.89
CA GLY A 767 1.86 -32.78 44.83
C GLY A 767 1.70 -34.30 45.00
N ILE A 768 0.48 -34.84 44.95
CA ILE A 768 0.19 -36.26 45.19
C ILE A 768 0.35 -37.07 43.90
N LYS A 769 1.44 -37.84 43.77
CA LYS A 769 1.73 -38.68 42.59
C LYS A 769 1.11 -40.09 42.61
N SER A 770 0.38 -40.48 43.66
CA SER A 770 -0.08 -41.87 43.85
C SER A 770 -1.59 -42.05 44.01
N ASN A 771 -2.41 -41.01 43.83
CA ASN A 771 -3.86 -41.16 43.84
C ASN A 771 -4.35 -41.71 42.48
N PRO A 772 -5.14 -42.80 42.44
CA PRO A 772 -5.65 -43.40 41.21
C PRO A 772 -6.41 -42.44 40.28
N ILE A 773 -6.97 -41.35 40.83
CA ILE A 773 -7.76 -40.37 40.08
C ILE A 773 -6.86 -39.50 39.19
N CYS A 774 -5.65 -39.14 39.62
CA CYS A 774 -4.77 -38.24 38.86
C CYS A 774 -3.90 -38.97 37.80
N LYS A 775 -3.96 -40.31 37.71
CA LYS A 775 -3.09 -41.11 36.84
C LYS A 775 -3.47 -41.03 35.35
N ASN A 776 -4.67 -40.56 35.02
CA ASN A 776 -5.19 -40.51 33.66
C ASN A 776 -4.97 -39.16 32.95
N ALA A 777 -4.29 -38.20 33.58
CA ALA A 777 -4.26 -36.81 33.12
C ALA A 777 -3.00 -36.38 32.33
N ASP A 778 -2.15 -37.31 31.89
CA ASP A 778 -0.89 -36.97 31.19
C ASP A 778 -1.11 -36.90 29.66
N LEU A 779 -0.79 -35.75 29.03
CA LEU A 779 -0.97 -35.50 27.60
C LEU A 779 0.34 -35.33 26.79
N ASP A 780 1.54 -35.51 27.37
CA ASP A 780 2.80 -35.52 26.57
C ASP A 780 3.95 -36.37 27.13
N LYS A 781 3.76 -37.19 28.18
CA LYS A 781 4.78 -38.10 28.73
C LYS A 781 6.03 -37.44 29.33
N ASP A 782 6.07 -36.13 29.54
CA ASP A 782 7.12 -35.51 30.36
C ASP A 782 6.62 -34.64 31.53
N GLY A 783 5.33 -34.31 31.59
CA GLY A 783 4.67 -33.89 32.83
C GLY A 783 5.13 -32.54 33.40
N LYS A 784 5.36 -31.50 32.57
CA LYS A 784 5.58 -30.13 33.05
C LYS A 784 4.93 -29.00 32.22
N VAL A 785 4.35 -28.02 32.92
CA VAL A 785 4.27 -26.60 32.49
C VAL A 785 5.17 -25.81 33.45
N GLY A 786 6.24 -25.18 32.94
CA GLY A 786 7.08 -24.21 33.66
C GLY A 786 8.60 -24.45 33.63
N ASN A 787 9.35 -23.37 33.36
CA ASN A 787 10.81 -23.19 33.32
C ASN A 787 11.57 -23.76 34.55
N THR A 788 12.82 -24.26 34.37
CA THR A 788 14.02 -24.21 35.26
C THR A 788 15.00 -25.36 34.92
N SER A 789 16.30 -25.20 34.60
CA SER A 789 17.28 -24.16 34.96
C SER A 789 18.42 -24.10 33.91
N LEU A 790 18.60 -22.95 33.24
CA LEU A 790 19.80 -22.43 32.50
C LEU A 790 20.63 -23.42 31.63
N LYS A 791 20.89 -23.23 30.32
CA LYS A 791 21.06 -22.04 29.45
C LYS A 791 20.83 -22.43 27.94
N PRO A 792 21.22 -21.61 26.93
CA PRO A 792 20.32 -20.66 26.25
C PRO A 792 20.29 -20.88 24.71
N GLN A 793 19.37 -20.21 24.00
CA GLN A 793 19.41 -19.97 22.53
C GLN A 793 18.92 -21.14 21.62
N ASP A 794 17.88 -20.84 20.84
CA ASP A 794 17.63 -21.33 19.46
C ASP A 794 16.60 -22.46 19.20
N ASP A 795 15.34 -22.17 19.55
CA ASP A 795 14.11 -22.53 18.80
C ASP A 795 14.36 -22.75 17.27
N PRO A 796 13.83 -23.80 16.59
CA PRO A 796 12.61 -23.63 15.77
C PRO A 796 11.81 -24.92 15.44
N GLU A 797 10.51 -24.89 15.72
CA GLU A 797 9.37 -25.30 14.87
C GLU A 797 9.39 -26.48 13.84
N LEU A 798 8.23 -27.18 13.75
CA LEU A 798 7.61 -27.89 12.58
C LEU A 798 7.88 -29.41 12.39
N LYS A 799 7.02 -30.30 11.85
CA LYS A 799 5.81 -30.18 10.97
C LYS A 799 5.02 -31.53 10.84
N CYS A 800 3.69 -31.41 10.74
CA CYS A 800 2.55 -32.16 10.10
C CYS A 800 2.62 -33.60 9.49
N ILE A 801 1.48 -34.35 9.53
CA ILE A 801 0.61 -34.84 8.39
C ILE A 801 -0.69 -35.56 8.89
N THR A 802 -1.72 -35.56 8.02
CA THR A 802 -3.20 -35.58 8.09
C THR A 802 -4.01 -36.91 7.98
N SER A 803 -5.35 -36.83 8.21
CA SER A 803 -6.50 -37.40 7.41
C SER A 803 -7.42 -38.53 7.97
N GLN A 804 -8.67 -38.51 7.47
CA GLN A 804 -9.83 -39.44 7.53
C GLN A 804 -10.25 -40.03 8.90
N MET A 805 -11.12 -39.29 9.60
CA MET A 805 -11.79 -39.59 10.89
C MET A 805 -11.24 -40.74 11.75
N GLY A 806 -11.03 -40.41 13.02
CA GLY A 806 -11.34 -41.33 14.10
C GLY A 806 -10.12 -41.67 14.93
N LYS A 807 -10.30 -42.17 16.16
CA LYS A 807 -9.11 -42.50 16.96
C LYS A 807 -8.27 -43.56 16.24
N LYS A 808 -6.95 -43.31 16.27
CA LYS A 808 -5.94 -43.38 15.18
C LYS A 808 -5.95 -42.13 14.30
N CYS A 809 -5.33 -41.03 14.75
CA CYS A 809 -4.61 -40.81 16.01
C CYS A 809 -5.11 -39.53 16.66
#